data_AF-A0A9E3H6D2-F1
#
_entry.id   AF-A0A9E3H6D2-F1
#
_cell.length_a   1.000
_cell.length_b   1.000
_cell.length_c   1.000
_cell.angle_alpha   90.00
_cell.angle_beta   90.00
_cell.angle_gamma   90.00
#
_symmetry.space_group_name_H-M   'P 1'
#
loop_
_entity.id
_entity.type
_entity.pdbx_description
1 polymer ?
#
loop_
_entity_poly.entity_id
_entity_poly.type
_entity_poly.pdbx_seq_one_letter_code
_entity_poly.pdbx_strand_id
1 'polypeptide(L)'
;MRNGYAIFKQKSVSPVAYQTIHDAVESIEGFMIPGQEEYLFNKVKSLPEDAVIVEIGSFKGRSTVAMGYACIGTNRKIYAIDTWDGNDSDFAERQFFEIWQPNIQANDLEEYILPLRGYSHDVLKDWQELTNGKAIDFIFIDGSHQYLDVLKDFEMSFPLVKHGGWIAFHDVIYTWPGPERVWYKTAKYILDNHEYSSSLACGQKNLTATNSSLTTGLPIHFFTIVLNGQPFIRYHIEIFKQLPFKWHWHIVEGVADLKHDTSWSVKLGGCISDEIHQNGRSCDGTTEYLDELAELYPDNITIYRQSEGVFWDGKREMVNAPLANIQEKCLLWQIDVDELWTLEQICTAREIFISNPEKTPAFYWCWYFVGEQLIISTRNCYAQNPQQEWLRTWRFKPGYIWAAHEPPVLVEPLADGQYKNIANTNPFLHHETEHHGLVFQHFAYVTQKQLRFKEKYYGYSNAIAQWISLQKNTKFPILLREYFPWVQDATQVDIANRQGIVPIAQRDNDNNNWRFLQPEEVQQQIAQVSKISPIIIVDGVFFQLYQTGIARVWKSLLEEWSNNEFSKHIIVIDRAGTAPKIPGIKYLNVPAYDYNRINTEREFLQQICDQEGADLFISSYYTTPIKTPSVFMAYDMIPEVMGWDMNHPMWRDKQQAIKDASAYIAISKNTALDLAKCFNHISLESVTIAYCGISSTFKQSTSENISFFKTKYGITKPYFLLAGIGTGYKNSILFFQAFSQLVSSYGFDIVVTGSGGLLESQFRSCTFGSVVHMLQLNDEELAIAYSGAIALVYPSKYEGFGLPVLEAMACGCPVITCPNASIPEVAGEAAIYINYDDVYKLANALCEVQKPSVRQSLIAAGLEQAKKFSWSKMAEIVSSALIDVTLLSLNLKDINLIIFPDWLQPEEFISLELAQVIKTLATHSDSSNMTLLIDTNNIATEDADLLLSSVTMSLLMEEDLDITDGLEISLVGNLTEIQWKVLLPRLHGRIVLPNENKQALIQAKADTLTSYELASFSHL
;
A
#
# COMPACT_ATOMS: atom_id res chain seq x y z
N MET A 1 -50.98 6.29 47.74
CA MET A 1 -51.04 5.95 49.18
C MET A 1 -50.64 4.50 49.37
N ARG A 2 -49.67 4.28 50.28
CA ARG A 2 -49.35 3.08 51.09
C ARG A 2 -47.97 2.43 50.86
N ASN A 3 -47.14 2.69 51.88
CA ASN A 3 -45.98 1.95 52.36
C ASN A 3 -46.11 0.43 52.19
N GLY A 4 -45.04 -0.19 51.72
CA GLY A 4 -44.78 -1.63 51.85
C GLY A 4 -43.28 -1.85 51.92
N TYR A 5 -42.73 -1.94 53.13
CA TYR A 5 -41.38 -2.43 53.36
C TYR A 5 -41.31 -3.89 52.88
N ALA A 6 -40.60 -4.15 51.79
CA ALA A 6 -40.12 -5.49 51.47
C ALA A 6 -38.80 -5.71 52.20
N ILE A 7 -38.83 -6.58 53.21
CA ILE A 7 -37.64 -7.11 53.88
C ILE A 7 -36.97 -8.05 52.88
N PHE A 8 -35.86 -7.60 52.27
CA PHE A 8 -35.02 -8.49 51.46
C PHE A 8 -34.29 -9.45 52.40
N LYS A 9 -34.61 -10.75 52.27
CA LYS A 9 -33.85 -11.84 52.89
C LYS A 9 -32.40 -11.72 52.43
N GLN A 10 -31.48 -11.55 53.37
CA GLN A 10 -30.07 -11.89 53.15
C GLN A 10 -30.01 -13.36 52.71
N LYS A 11 -29.82 -13.61 51.41
CA LYS A 11 -29.30 -14.89 50.93
C LYS A 11 -27.85 -14.94 51.41
N SER A 12 -27.53 -15.89 52.27
CA SER A 12 -26.13 -16.27 52.53
C SER A 12 -25.56 -16.87 51.24
N VAL A 13 -24.85 -16.08 50.45
CA VAL A 13 -24.23 -16.56 49.21
C VAL A 13 -22.80 -17.00 49.54
N SER A 14 -22.50 -18.28 49.27
CA SER A 14 -21.10 -18.75 49.27
C SER A 14 -20.31 -17.99 48.20
N PRO A 15 -19.00 -17.77 48.36
CA PRO A 15 -18.22 -17.04 47.37
C PRO A 15 -18.31 -17.73 46.01
N VAL A 16 -18.90 -17.05 45.02
CA VAL A 16 -18.93 -17.52 43.63
C VAL A 16 -17.49 -17.53 43.12
N ALA A 17 -17.00 -18.68 42.68
CA ALA A 17 -15.73 -18.80 41.97
C ALA A 17 -16.03 -18.78 40.46
N TYR A 18 -15.16 -18.19 39.65
CA TYR A 18 -15.41 -18.08 38.20
C TYR A 18 -15.66 -19.47 37.56
N GLN A 19 -14.95 -20.49 38.02
CA GLN A 19 -15.10 -21.87 37.56
C GLN A 19 -16.53 -22.42 37.73
N THR A 20 -17.33 -21.87 38.65
CA THR A 20 -18.72 -22.31 38.88
C THR A 20 -19.74 -21.63 37.97
N ILE A 21 -19.34 -20.59 37.24
CA ILE A 21 -20.18 -19.82 36.30
C ILE A 21 -19.67 -19.88 34.86
N HIS A 22 -18.55 -20.58 34.63
CA HIS A 22 -17.87 -20.63 33.33
C HIS A 22 -18.81 -21.05 32.19
N ASP A 23 -19.52 -22.17 32.36
CA ASP A 23 -20.46 -22.69 31.35
C ASP A 23 -21.59 -21.69 31.05
N ALA A 24 -22.04 -20.94 32.06
CA ALA A 24 -23.10 -19.94 31.90
C ALA A 24 -22.60 -18.73 31.09
N VAL A 25 -21.37 -18.27 31.35
CA VAL A 25 -20.74 -17.18 30.58
C VAL A 25 -20.40 -17.63 29.17
N GLU A 26 -19.83 -18.83 29.00
CA GLU A 26 -19.43 -19.38 27.69
C GLU A 26 -20.63 -19.69 26.79
N SER A 27 -21.80 -19.97 27.36
CA SER A 27 -23.05 -20.15 26.60
C SER A 27 -23.56 -18.89 25.90
N ILE A 28 -23.04 -17.71 26.27
CA ILE A 28 -23.39 -16.44 25.66
C ILE A 28 -22.40 -16.13 24.54
N GLU A 29 -22.92 -15.93 23.34
CA GLU A 29 -22.13 -15.55 22.19
C GLU A 29 -21.39 -14.21 22.41
N GLY A 30 -20.11 -14.16 22.04
CA GLY A 30 -19.29 -12.96 22.16
C GLY A 30 -17.82 -13.25 21.80
N PHE A 31 -17.07 -12.19 21.50
CA PHE A 31 -15.72 -12.26 20.91
C PHE A 31 -14.57 -12.23 21.94
N MET A 32 -14.88 -12.50 23.21
CA MET A 32 -13.88 -12.55 24.28
C MET A 32 -12.96 -13.76 24.14
N ILE A 33 -11.65 -13.55 24.31
CA ILE A 33 -10.65 -14.62 24.34
C ILE A 33 -10.75 -15.36 25.69
N PRO A 34 -10.66 -16.71 25.72
CA PRO A 34 -10.74 -17.47 26.96
C PRO A 34 -9.82 -16.93 28.06
N GLY A 35 -10.42 -16.57 29.20
CA GLY A 35 -9.73 -16.06 30.38
C GLY A 35 -9.87 -14.54 30.58
N GLN A 36 -10.29 -13.79 29.57
CA GLN A 36 -10.59 -12.36 29.72
C GLN A 36 -11.84 -12.13 30.58
N GLU A 37 -12.82 -13.01 30.48
CA GLU A 37 -14.04 -12.97 31.30
C GLU A 37 -13.73 -13.28 32.78
N GLU A 38 -12.80 -14.22 33.03
CA GLU A 38 -12.31 -14.50 34.38
C GLU A 38 -11.56 -13.29 34.95
N TYR A 39 -10.76 -12.62 34.12
CA TYR A 39 -10.09 -11.38 34.51
C TYR A 39 -11.11 -10.30 34.90
N LEU A 40 -12.11 -10.02 34.06
CA LEU A 40 -13.15 -9.02 34.35
C LEU A 40 -13.95 -9.37 35.61
N PHE A 41 -14.35 -10.64 35.77
CA PHE A 41 -15.01 -11.13 36.99
C PHE A 41 -14.14 -10.86 38.23
N ASN A 42 -12.86 -11.23 38.20
CA ASN A 42 -11.96 -11.04 39.33
C ASN A 42 -11.67 -9.57 39.60
N LYS A 43 -11.58 -8.74 38.56
CA LYS A 43 -11.41 -7.29 38.69
C LYS A 43 -12.60 -6.66 39.39
N VAL A 44 -13.82 -6.91 38.92
CA VAL A 44 -15.05 -6.41 39.56
C VAL A 44 -15.20 -6.93 40.99
N LYS A 45 -14.90 -8.20 41.23
CA LYS A 45 -14.93 -8.82 42.56
C LYS A 45 -14.00 -8.13 43.56
N SER A 46 -12.88 -7.59 43.09
CA SER A 46 -11.88 -6.88 43.90
C SER A 46 -12.28 -5.45 44.31
N LEU A 47 -13.31 -4.87 43.69
CA LEU A 47 -13.78 -3.51 43.96
C LEU A 47 -14.58 -3.42 45.28
N PRO A 48 -14.85 -2.22 45.82
CA PRO A 48 -15.75 -2.04 46.97
C PRO A 48 -17.14 -2.67 46.77
N GLU A 49 -17.84 -3.02 47.86
CA GLU A 49 -19.17 -3.66 47.79
C GLU A 49 -20.26 -2.78 47.19
N ASP A 50 -20.04 -1.47 47.07
CA ASP A 50 -20.97 -0.48 46.50
C ASP A 50 -20.43 0.19 45.22
N ALA A 51 -19.41 -0.42 44.60
CA ALA A 51 -18.74 0.11 43.42
C ALA A 51 -19.69 0.30 42.22
N VAL A 52 -19.42 1.35 41.45
CA VAL A 52 -20.08 1.68 40.19
C VAL A 52 -19.20 1.22 39.02
N ILE A 53 -19.73 0.30 38.23
CA ILE A 53 -19.07 -0.27 37.06
C ILE A 53 -19.79 0.23 35.80
N VAL A 54 -19.03 0.58 34.77
CA VAL A 54 -19.56 0.98 33.47
C VAL A 54 -18.97 0.07 32.39
N GLU A 55 -19.81 -0.34 31.45
CA GLU A 55 -19.40 -1.04 30.25
C GLU A 55 -19.93 -0.28 29.04
N ILE A 56 -19.05 0.07 28.10
CA ILE A 56 -19.41 0.66 26.81
C ILE A 56 -19.22 -0.42 25.75
N GLY A 57 -20.25 -0.69 24.94
CA GLY A 57 -20.21 -1.75 23.93
C GLY A 57 -20.72 -3.10 24.43
N SER A 58 -21.83 -3.10 25.16
CA SER A 58 -22.40 -4.31 25.76
C SER A 58 -23.19 -5.13 24.74
N PHE A 59 -22.49 -5.81 23.81
CA PHE A 59 -23.07 -6.50 22.65
C PHE A 59 -24.21 -7.50 22.96
N LYS A 60 -23.89 -8.79 23.17
CA LYS A 60 -24.84 -9.86 23.56
C LYS A 60 -24.76 -10.19 25.05
N GLY A 61 -23.88 -9.51 25.79
CA GLY A 61 -23.81 -9.54 27.25
C GLY A 61 -22.80 -10.52 27.87
N ARG A 62 -21.91 -11.15 27.08
CA ARG A 62 -20.94 -12.14 27.60
C ARG A 62 -20.04 -11.58 28.71
N SER A 63 -19.35 -10.47 28.45
CA SER A 63 -18.53 -9.72 29.41
C SER A 63 -19.39 -9.16 30.57
N THR A 64 -20.58 -8.64 30.25
CA THR A 64 -21.54 -8.10 31.21
C THR A 64 -22.00 -9.13 32.23
N VAL A 65 -22.32 -10.35 31.81
CA VAL A 65 -22.72 -11.47 32.67
C VAL A 65 -21.55 -11.94 33.53
N ALA A 66 -20.35 -12.04 32.96
CA ALA A 66 -19.15 -12.35 33.72
C ALA A 66 -18.92 -11.34 34.86
N MET A 67 -19.01 -10.04 34.57
CA MET A 67 -18.93 -9.00 35.61
C MET A 67 -20.12 -9.04 36.58
N GLY A 68 -21.33 -9.31 36.10
CA GLY A 68 -22.56 -9.33 36.90
C GLY A 68 -22.56 -10.42 37.99
N TYR A 69 -22.01 -11.60 37.69
CA TYR A 69 -21.84 -12.64 38.71
C TYR A 69 -20.94 -12.21 39.87
N ALA A 70 -19.96 -11.32 39.63
CA ALA A 70 -19.12 -10.76 40.69
C ALA A 70 -19.86 -9.76 41.60
N CYS A 71 -21.05 -9.31 41.19
CA CYS A 71 -21.88 -8.39 41.97
C CYS A 71 -22.82 -9.11 42.95
N ILE A 72 -23.05 -10.42 42.80
CA ILE A 72 -24.02 -11.17 43.62
C ILE A 72 -23.70 -11.05 45.10
N GLY A 73 -24.70 -10.63 45.89
CA GLY A 73 -24.55 -10.45 47.34
C GLY A 73 -23.89 -9.14 47.76
N THR A 74 -23.65 -8.22 46.82
CA THR A 74 -23.10 -6.88 47.05
C THR A 74 -24.09 -5.80 46.60
N ASN A 75 -23.74 -4.53 46.81
CA ASN A 75 -24.49 -3.37 46.30
C ASN A 75 -23.91 -2.80 45.00
N ARG A 76 -22.95 -3.49 44.36
CA ARG A 76 -22.34 -3.07 43.10
C ARG A 76 -23.38 -2.98 41.99
N LYS A 77 -23.23 -2.00 41.11
CA LYS A 77 -24.09 -1.82 39.93
C LYS A 77 -23.24 -1.70 38.67
N ILE A 78 -23.66 -2.39 37.61
CA ILE A 78 -23.08 -2.28 36.28
C ILE A 78 -24.06 -1.47 35.41
N TYR A 79 -23.56 -0.42 34.79
CA TYR A 79 -24.28 0.36 33.79
C TYR A 79 -23.77 -0.05 32.41
N ALA A 80 -24.57 -0.83 31.68
CA ALA A 80 -24.24 -1.33 30.36
C ALA A 80 -24.78 -0.36 29.30
N ILE A 81 -23.87 0.26 28.55
CA ILE A 81 -24.18 1.29 27.55
C ILE A 81 -23.95 0.72 26.16
N ASP A 82 -25.01 0.73 25.35
CA ASP A 82 -24.97 0.33 23.94
C ASP A 82 -26.19 0.90 23.20
N THR A 83 -26.13 1.01 21.88
CA THR A 83 -27.32 1.34 21.07
C THR A 83 -28.20 0.10 20.84
N TRP A 84 -27.56 -1.07 20.74
CA TRP A 84 -28.09 -2.36 20.34
C TRP A 84 -28.77 -2.38 18.97
N ASP A 85 -28.58 -1.34 18.16
CA ASP A 85 -29.27 -1.20 16.89
C ASP A 85 -28.55 -1.91 15.73
N GLY A 86 -27.28 -2.31 15.92
CA GLY A 86 -26.48 -3.00 14.92
C GLY A 86 -26.11 -2.13 13.71
N ASN A 87 -26.03 -0.80 13.92
CA ASN A 87 -25.75 0.17 12.86
C ASN A 87 -24.24 0.31 12.54
N ASP A 88 -23.36 -0.37 13.28
CA ASP A 88 -21.94 -0.42 12.94
C ASP A 88 -21.68 -1.42 11.80
N SER A 89 -20.66 -1.14 10.99
CA SER A 89 -20.29 -1.87 9.76
C SER A 89 -20.04 -3.37 9.92
N ASP A 90 -19.94 -3.84 11.16
CA ASP A 90 -19.35 -5.12 11.49
C ASP A 90 -20.39 -6.26 11.59
N PHE A 91 -21.69 -5.94 11.54
CA PHE A 91 -22.75 -6.93 11.72
C PHE A 91 -23.90 -6.81 10.71
N ALA A 92 -24.34 -7.94 10.16
CA ALA A 92 -25.50 -8.04 9.28
C ALA A 92 -26.85 -8.19 10.04
N GLU A 93 -26.80 -8.62 11.31
CA GLU A 93 -27.97 -8.75 12.19
C GLU A 93 -28.41 -7.39 12.75
N ARG A 94 -29.72 -7.15 12.88
CA ARG A 94 -30.30 -5.93 13.45
C ARG A 94 -31.05 -6.24 14.74
N GLN A 95 -30.92 -5.37 15.76
CA GLN A 95 -31.60 -5.41 17.07
C GLN A 95 -31.04 -6.39 18.13
N PHE A 96 -29.82 -6.14 18.60
CA PHE A 96 -29.14 -6.96 19.61
C PHE A 96 -29.73 -6.91 21.03
N PHE A 97 -30.60 -5.92 21.33
CA PHE A 97 -31.18 -5.76 22.67
C PHE A 97 -32.09 -6.95 23.02
N GLU A 98 -32.77 -7.50 22.01
CA GLU A 98 -33.66 -8.66 22.14
C GLU A 98 -32.90 -9.97 22.40
N ILE A 99 -31.58 -9.97 22.16
CA ILE A 99 -30.67 -11.08 22.49
C ILE A 99 -30.02 -10.82 23.85
N TRP A 100 -29.56 -9.60 24.08
CA TRP A 100 -28.88 -9.19 25.31
C TRP A 100 -29.77 -9.34 26.55
N GLN A 101 -31.01 -8.86 26.50
CA GLN A 101 -31.90 -8.84 27.68
C GLN A 101 -32.23 -10.26 28.20
N PRO A 102 -32.61 -11.24 27.35
CA PRO A 102 -32.79 -12.63 27.79
C PRO A 102 -31.53 -13.24 28.43
N ASN A 103 -30.33 -12.91 27.94
CA ASN A 103 -29.08 -13.42 28.52
C ASN A 103 -28.89 -12.92 29.96
N ILE A 104 -29.22 -11.65 30.25
CA ILE A 104 -29.16 -11.12 31.62
C ILE A 104 -30.20 -11.78 32.53
N GLN A 105 -31.42 -11.97 32.01
CA GLN A 105 -32.55 -12.58 32.72
C GLN A 105 -32.31 -14.05 33.05
N ALA A 106 -31.82 -14.84 32.09
CA ALA A 106 -31.53 -16.26 32.28
C ALA A 106 -30.49 -16.53 33.37
N ASN A 107 -29.66 -15.53 33.70
CA ASN A 107 -28.63 -15.60 34.72
C ASN A 107 -29.03 -14.95 36.07
N ASP A 108 -30.28 -14.47 36.21
CA ASP A 108 -30.80 -13.79 37.41
C ASP A 108 -30.01 -12.52 37.81
N LEU A 109 -29.49 -11.76 36.84
CA LEU A 109 -28.60 -10.61 37.09
C LEU A 109 -29.25 -9.22 36.96
N GLU A 110 -30.55 -9.15 36.69
CA GLU A 110 -31.30 -7.89 36.49
C GLU A 110 -31.23 -6.93 37.69
N GLU A 111 -31.00 -7.46 38.89
CA GLU A 111 -30.82 -6.62 40.08
C GLU A 111 -29.51 -5.81 40.01
N TYR A 112 -28.47 -6.32 39.35
CA TYR A 112 -27.12 -5.74 39.38
C TYR A 112 -26.76 -4.96 38.11
N ILE A 113 -27.43 -5.24 36.99
CA ILE A 113 -27.12 -4.68 35.67
C ILE A 113 -28.24 -3.73 35.23
N LEU A 114 -27.90 -2.49 34.90
CA LEU A 114 -28.81 -1.49 34.36
C LEU A 114 -28.46 -1.23 32.89
N PRO A 115 -29.37 -1.52 31.94
CA PRO A 115 -29.17 -1.15 30.53
C PRO A 115 -29.42 0.35 30.32
N LEU A 116 -28.50 1.01 29.62
CA LEU A 116 -28.59 2.40 29.17
C LEU A 116 -28.52 2.43 27.64
N ARG A 117 -29.69 2.44 26.99
CA ARG A 117 -29.78 2.38 25.52
C ARG A 117 -29.51 3.76 24.90
N GLY A 118 -28.43 3.87 24.14
CA GLY A 118 -28.03 5.08 23.44
C GLY A 118 -26.52 5.12 23.17
N TYR A 119 -26.09 6.14 22.43
CA TYR A 119 -24.66 6.36 22.22
C TYR A 119 -23.98 6.75 23.55
N SER A 120 -22.78 6.22 23.76
CA SER A 120 -21.95 6.46 24.95
C SER A 120 -21.83 7.94 25.31
N HIS A 121 -21.57 8.80 24.34
CA HIS A 121 -21.39 10.22 24.56
C HIS A 121 -22.65 10.94 25.05
N ASP A 122 -23.84 10.53 24.61
CA ASP A 122 -25.10 11.09 25.09
C ASP A 122 -25.36 10.66 26.53
N VAL A 123 -25.15 9.36 26.82
CA VAL A 123 -25.33 8.80 28.17
C VAL A 123 -24.34 9.38 29.18
N LEU A 124 -23.06 9.49 28.82
CA LEU A 124 -22.00 9.98 29.71
C LEU A 124 -22.13 11.49 29.99
N LYS A 125 -22.71 12.26 29.05
CA LYS A 125 -22.97 13.69 29.26
C LYS A 125 -23.94 13.94 30.41
N ASP A 126 -24.95 13.10 30.56
CA ASP A 126 -25.99 13.21 31.58
C ASP A 126 -25.68 12.36 32.84
N TRP A 127 -24.46 11.84 32.97
CA TRP A 127 -24.06 10.89 34.01
C TRP A 127 -24.37 11.35 35.44
N GLN A 128 -24.17 12.64 35.72
CA GLN A 128 -24.44 13.20 37.05
C GLN A 128 -25.91 13.12 37.44
N GLU A 129 -26.82 13.38 36.50
CA GLU A 129 -28.26 13.31 36.71
C GLU A 129 -28.71 11.84 36.83
N LEU A 130 -28.20 10.98 35.95
CA LEU A 130 -28.53 9.55 35.92
C LEU A 130 -28.14 8.79 37.19
N THR A 131 -27.01 9.15 37.80
CA THR A 131 -26.44 8.40 38.93
C THR A 131 -26.46 9.13 40.26
N ASN A 132 -27.06 10.34 40.30
CA ASN A 132 -27.04 11.23 41.46
C ASN A 132 -25.59 11.55 41.91
N GLY A 133 -24.72 11.82 40.94
CA GLY A 133 -23.33 12.23 41.15
C GLY A 133 -22.36 11.14 41.59
N LYS A 134 -22.65 9.84 41.35
CA LYS A 134 -21.70 8.78 41.66
C LYS A 134 -20.54 8.75 40.65
N ALA A 135 -19.32 8.67 41.16
CA ALA A 135 -18.14 8.47 40.34
C ALA A 135 -17.98 7.01 39.93
N ILE A 136 -17.32 6.76 38.79
CA ILE A 136 -17.10 5.42 38.25
C ILE A 136 -15.88 4.78 38.95
N ASP A 137 -16.03 3.57 39.47
CA ASP A 137 -14.96 2.77 40.09
C ASP A 137 -14.18 1.97 39.07
N PHE A 138 -14.88 1.44 38.05
CA PHE A 138 -14.30 0.68 36.95
C PHE A 138 -15.08 0.93 35.66
N ILE A 139 -14.37 1.19 34.56
CA ILE A 139 -14.97 1.24 33.23
C ILE A 139 -14.26 0.26 32.29
N PHE A 140 -15.04 -0.45 31.50
CA PHE A 140 -14.61 -1.31 30.40
C PHE A 140 -15.12 -0.74 29.07
N ILE A 141 -14.20 -0.44 28.15
CA ILE A 141 -14.48 0.16 26.84
C ILE A 141 -14.27 -0.93 25.78
N ASP A 142 -15.36 -1.31 25.12
CA ASP A 142 -15.46 -2.41 24.15
C ASP A 142 -16.53 -2.08 23.07
N GLY A 143 -16.63 -0.80 22.70
CA GLY A 143 -17.58 -0.28 21.71
C GLY A 143 -17.05 -0.33 20.27
N SER A 144 -17.09 0.81 19.58
CA SER A 144 -16.54 0.96 18.22
C SER A 144 -15.03 0.73 18.21
N HIS A 145 -14.48 0.11 17.15
CA HIS A 145 -13.03 -0.01 16.95
C HIS A 145 -12.42 1.16 16.16
N GLN A 146 -13.21 2.19 15.82
CA GLN A 146 -12.73 3.39 15.14
C GLN A 146 -12.00 4.32 16.13
N TYR A 147 -10.84 4.82 15.72
CA TYR A 147 -9.98 5.63 16.61
C TYR A 147 -10.69 6.82 17.27
N LEU A 148 -11.49 7.58 16.50
CA LEU A 148 -12.16 8.77 17.02
C LEU A 148 -13.25 8.44 18.02
N ASP A 149 -13.96 7.33 17.83
CA ASP A 149 -15.03 6.90 18.75
C ASP A 149 -14.44 6.41 20.06
N VAL A 150 -13.40 5.56 20.01
CA VAL A 150 -12.71 5.08 21.22
C VAL A 150 -12.06 6.23 21.98
N LEU A 151 -11.48 7.21 21.26
CA LEU A 151 -10.89 8.38 21.89
C LEU A 151 -11.96 9.19 22.61
N LYS A 152 -13.13 9.39 21.97
CA LYS A 152 -14.28 10.09 22.55
C LYS A 152 -14.81 9.36 23.79
N ASP A 153 -14.98 8.04 23.73
CA ASP A 153 -15.41 7.21 24.87
C ASP A 153 -14.46 7.36 26.06
N PHE A 154 -13.16 7.31 25.81
CA PHE A 154 -12.15 7.50 26.83
C PHE A 154 -12.17 8.93 27.39
N GLU A 155 -12.15 9.96 26.55
CA GLU A 155 -12.10 11.36 26.98
C GLU A 155 -13.35 11.79 27.76
N MET A 156 -14.53 11.28 27.40
CA MET A 156 -15.78 11.60 28.09
C MET A 156 -15.96 10.82 29.39
N SER A 157 -15.51 9.56 29.44
CA SER A 157 -15.61 8.75 30.65
C SER A 157 -14.51 9.06 31.67
N PHE A 158 -13.29 9.44 31.23
CA PHE A 158 -12.15 9.65 32.11
C PHE A 158 -12.43 10.65 33.24
N PRO A 159 -13.08 11.81 33.05
CA PRO A 159 -13.44 12.73 34.13
C PRO A 159 -14.40 12.13 35.16
N LEU A 160 -15.24 11.17 34.75
CA LEU A 160 -16.24 10.52 35.58
C LEU A 160 -15.65 9.37 36.42
N VAL A 161 -14.50 8.83 36.02
CA VAL A 161 -13.75 7.83 36.80
C VAL A 161 -13.10 8.48 38.02
N LYS A 162 -13.32 7.90 39.20
CA LYS A 162 -12.74 8.39 40.46
C LYS A 162 -11.21 8.28 40.44
N HIS A 163 -10.52 9.06 41.26
CA HIS A 163 -9.08 8.84 41.49
C HIS A 163 -8.84 7.44 42.05
N GLY A 164 -7.89 6.71 41.47
CA GLY A 164 -7.68 5.30 41.78
C GLY A 164 -8.75 4.36 41.19
N GLY A 165 -9.68 4.86 40.38
CA GLY A 165 -10.59 4.02 39.59
C GLY A 165 -9.86 3.34 38.43
N TRP A 166 -10.43 2.26 37.91
CA TRP A 166 -9.82 1.43 36.87
C TRP A 166 -10.46 1.71 35.50
N ILE A 167 -9.66 1.68 34.45
CA ILE A 167 -10.07 1.84 33.06
C ILE A 167 -9.49 0.66 32.28
N ALA A 168 -10.34 -0.10 31.60
CA ALA A 168 -9.96 -1.22 30.74
C ALA A 168 -10.45 -0.99 29.31
N PHE A 169 -9.63 -1.40 28.36
CA PHE A 169 -9.94 -1.44 26.94
C PHE A 169 -9.89 -2.88 26.47
N HIS A 170 -10.89 -3.29 25.71
CA HIS A 170 -10.83 -4.50 24.91
C HIS A 170 -10.06 -4.25 23.61
N ASP A 171 -9.65 -5.33 22.95
CA ASP A 171 -9.07 -5.28 21.61
C ASP A 171 -7.90 -4.31 21.40
N VAL A 172 -7.04 -4.16 22.40
CA VAL A 172 -5.75 -3.45 22.34
C VAL A 172 -4.72 -4.30 21.62
N ILE A 173 -4.98 -4.58 20.35
CA ILE A 173 -4.16 -5.34 19.41
C ILE A 173 -4.11 -4.64 18.06
N TYR A 174 -3.05 -4.93 17.30
CA TYR A 174 -2.82 -4.31 15.99
C TYR A 174 -3.95 -4.52 14.98
N THR A 175 -4.73 -5.60 15.11
CA THR A 175 -5.93 -5.86 14.28
C THR A 175 -6.99 -4.76 14.43
N TRP A 176 -7.05 -4.10 15.59
CA TRP A 176 -8.02 -3.05 15.91
C TRP A 176 -7.28 -1.76 16.28
N PRO A 177 -6.91 -0.94 15.27
CA PRO A 177 -6.00 0.18 15.48
C PRO A 177 -6.58 1.29 16.35
N GLY A 178 -7.91 1.39 16.50
CA GLY A 178 -8.55 2.40 17.36
C GLY A 178 -8.19 2.22 18.84
N PRO A 179 -8.61 1.11 19.50
CA PRO A 179 -8.27 0.84 20.89
C PRO A 179 -6.77 0.76 21.15
N GLU A 180 -6.01 0.13 20.23
CA GLU A 180 -4.55 0.09 20.33
C GLU A 180 -3.95 1.50 20.37
N ARG A 181 -4.36 2.38 19.44
CA ARG A 181 -3.86 3.74 19.35
C ARG A 181 -4.26 4.56 20.58
N VAL A 182 -5.52 4.51 21.02
CA VAL A 182 -5.97 5.26 22.20
C VAL A 182 -5.22 4.78 23.45
N TRP A 183 -5.04 3.48 23.61
CA TRP A 183 -4.27 2.93 24.72
C TRP A 183 -2.82 3.41 24.70
N TYR A 184 -2.07 3.13 23.63
CA TYR A 184 -0.63 3.37 23.59
C TYR A 184 -0.23 4.83 23.34
N LYS A 185 -1.11 5.65 22.75
CA LYS A 185 -0.83 7.08 22.51
C LYS A 185 -1.41 8.00 23.58
N THR A 186 -2.50 7.62 24.24
CA THR A 186 -3.22 8.50 25.18
C THR A 186 -3.30 7.90 26.58
N ALA A 187 -4.04 6.81 26.76
CA ALA A 187 -4.44 6.32 28.08
C ALA A 187 -3.23 5.84 28.91
N LYS A 188 -2.30 5.11 28.30
CA LYS A 188 -1.15 4.49 28.99
C LYS A 188 -0.29 5.49 29.77
N TYR A 189 -0.18 6.74 29.32
CA TYR A 189 0.67 7.75 29.97
C TYR A 189 0.02 8.45 31.16
N ILE A 190 -1.30 8.37 31.30
CA ILE A 190 -2.07 9.04 32.36
C ILE A 190 -2.73 8.05 33.35
N LEU A 191 -2.50 6.76 33.12
CA LEU A 191 -2.87 5.66 34.00
C LEU A 191 -1.62 5.05 34.63
N ASP A 192 -1.75 4.61 35.87
CA ASP A 192 -0.74 3.85 36.63
C ASP A 192 -1.15 2.38 36.72
N ASN A 193 -0.30 1.52 37.29
CA ASN A 193 -0.61 0.11 37.61
C ASN A 193 -1.21 -0.68 36.43
N HIS A 194 -0.55 -0.63 35.27
CA HIS A 194 -1.04 -1.30 34.07
C HIS A 194 -1.05 -2.84 34.21
N GLU A 195 -2.16 -3.44 33.79
CA GLU A 195 -2.38 -4.88 33.68
C GLU A 195 -2.69 -5.22 32.21
N TYR A 196 -2.10 -6.31 31.71
CA TYR A 196 -2.17 -6.69 30.29
C TYR A 196 -2.53 -8.16 30.11
N SER A 197 -3.27 -8.45 29.05
CA SER A 197 -3.38 -9.77 28.42
C SER A 197 -3.01 -9.67 26.92
N SER A 198 -3.34 -10.68 26.12
CA SER A 198 -3.09 -10.67 24.67
C SER A 198 -3.82 -9.55 23.93
N SER A 199 -5.04 -9.18 24.35
CA SER A 199 -5.80 -8.07 23.75
C SER A 199 -6.55 -7.15 24.73
N LEU A 200 -6.53 -7.43 26.02
CA LEU A 200 -7.12 -6.54 27.03
C LEU A 200 -6.02 -5.75 27.73
N ALA A 201 -6.17 -4.43 27.82
CA ALA A 201 -5.28 -3.58 28.59
C ALA A 201 -6.06 -2.78 29.64
N CYS A 202 -5.53 -2.71 30.85
CA CYS A 202 -6.21 -2.07 31.98
C CYS A 202 -5.24 -1.25 32.82
N GLY A 203 -5.67 -0.12 33.37
CA GLY A 203 -4.84 0.76 34.18
C GLY A 203 -5.68 1.59 35.15
N GLN A 204 -5.02 2.15 36.15
CA GLN A 204 -5.64 2.88 37.24
C GLN A 204 -5.43 4.39 37.09
N LYS A 205 -6.48 5.20 37.25
CA LYS A 205 -6.39 6.65 37.13
C LYS A 205 -5.46 7.27 38.18
N ASN A 206 -4.42 7.96 37.73
CA ASN A 206 -3.37 8.55 38.56
C ASN A 206 -3.93 9.58 39.57
N LEU A 207 -3.36 9.62 40.79
CA LEU A 207 -3.72 10.54 41.88
C LEU A 207 -3.36 12.02 41.58
N THR A 208 -2.42 12.27 40.67
CA THR A 208 -1.97 13.61 40.22
C THR A 208 -2.59 14.05 38.89
N ALA A 209 -3.35 13.19 38.22
CA ALA A 209 -4.09 13.54 37.02
C ALA A 209 -5.32 14.38 37.36
N THR A 210 -5.13 15.68 37.59
CA THR A 210 -6.23 16.67 37.61
C THR A 210 -6.74 16.91 36.18
N ASN A 211 -7.97 17.42 35.99
CA ASN A 211 -8.51 17.79 34.66
C ASN A 211 -7.56 18.65 33.79
N SER A 212 -6.54 19.27 34.41
CA SER A 212 -5.44 19.94 33.72
C SER A 212 -4.52 19.02 32.91
N SER A 213 -4.37 17.73 33.23
CA SER A 213 -3.46 16.82 32.50
C SER A 213 -4.00 16.34 31.16
N LEU A 214 -5.32 16.41 30.95
CA LEU A 214 -5.96 16.22 29.64
C LEU A 214 -5.96 17.51 28.80
N THR A 215 -5.77 18.67 29.43
CA THR A 215 -5.84 19.99 28.78
C THR A 215 -4.48 20.68 28.58
N THR A 216 -3.36 20.05 28.95
CA THR A 216 -1.99 20.51 28.63
C THR A 216 -1.48 19.99 27.28
N GLY A 217 -2.35 19.95 26.26
CA GLY A 217 -1.94 19.66 24.90
C GLY A 217 -1.22 20.85 24.27
N LEU A 218 -0.25 20.61 23.36
CA LEU A 218 0.33 21.66 22.51
C LEU A 218 -0.78 22.30 21.66
N PRO A 219 -1.21 23.56 21.91
CA PRO A 219 -2.26 24.18 21.10
C PRO A 219 -1.74 24.52 19.70
N ILE A 220 -2.63 24.65 18.72
CA ILE A 220 -2.25 25.11 17.38
C ILE A 220 -2.74 26.54 17.17
N HIS A 221 -1.84 27.45 16.80
CA HIS A 221 -2.20 28.77 16.32
C HIS A 221 -1.98 28.81 14.82
N PHE A 222 -3.07 28.81 14.06
CA PHE A 222 -3.05 29.03 12.63
C PHE A 222 -2.88 30.52 12.37
N PHE A 223 -2.10 30.88 11.34
CA PHE A 223 -2.15 32.23 10.80
C PHE A 223 -2.15 32.23 9.28
N THR A 224 -2.93 33.16 8.73
CA THR A 224 -3.17 33.28 7.29
C THR A 224 -3.11 34.75 6.91
N ILE A 225 -2.29 35.10 5.93
CA ILE A 225 -2.39 36.40 5.25
C ILE A 225 -3.38 36.25 4.10
N VAL A 226 -4.27 37.22 3.92
CA VAL A 226 -5.31 37.14 2.89
C VAL A 226 -5.56 38.47 2.20
N LEU A 227 -5.66 38.37 0.87
CA LEU A 227 -6.27 39.36 0.00
C LEU A 227 -7.03 38.58 -1.09
N ASN A 228 -8.35 38.71 -1.11
CA ASN A 228 -9.24 37.94 -2.00
C ASN A 228 -9.10 36.41 -1.85
N GLY A 229 -9.52 35.89 -0.69
CA GLY A 229 -9.43 34.47 -0.35
C GLY A 229 -10.56 33.58 -0.85
N GLN A 230 -11.59 34.13 -1.52
CA GLN A 230 -12.69 33.29 -2.02
C GLN A 230 -12.23 32.45 -3.22
N PRO A 231 -12.72 31.20 -3.35
CA PRO A 231 -13.66 30.51 -2.47
C PRO A 231 -12.98 29.67 -1.36
N PHE A 232 -11.67 29.42 -1.48
CA PHE A 232 -10.94 28.41 -0.69
C PHE A 232 -10.85 28.73 0.80
N ILE A 233 -10.89 30.01 1.20
CA ILE A 233 -10.83 30.40 2.61
C ILE A 233 -11.94 29.77 3.47
N ARG A 234 -13.06 29.39 2.84
CA ARG A 234 -14.21 28.77 3.52
C ARG A 234 -13.92 27.36 4.03
N TYR A 235 -13.00 26.64 3.39
CA TYR A 235 -12.65 25.27 3.78
C TYR A 235 -12.03 25.18 5.18
N HIS A 236 -11.19 26.15 5.54
CA HIS A 236 -10.39 26.07 6.77
C HIS A 236 -11.24 25.96 8.03
N ILE A 237 -12.32 26.74 8.15
CA ILE A 237 -13.17 26.67 9.35
C ILE A 237 -13.91 25.34 9.45
N GLU A 238 -14.30 24.76 8.30
CA GLU A 238 -14.98 23.46 8.28
C GLU A 238 -14.11 22.38 8.91
N ILE A 239 -12.78 22.47 8.74
CA ILE A 239 -11.82 21.57 9.37
C ILE A 239 -11.49 22.00 10.80
N PHE A 240 -11.18 23.27 11.04
CA PHE A 240 -10.71 23.73 12.35
C PHE A 240 -11.74 23.51 13.46
N LYS A 241 -13.03 23.69 13.18
CA LYS A 241 -14.10 23.45 14.16
C LYS A 241 -14.22 21.99 14.61
N GLN A 242 -13.63 21.05 13.87
CA GLN A 242 -13.62 19.62 14.19
C GLN A 242 -12.40 19.20 15.01
N LEU A 243 -11.41 20.09 15.22
CA LEU A 243 -10.18 19.74 15.92
C LEU A 243 -10.43 19.44 17.41
N PRO A 244 -9.96 18.29 17.94
CA PRO A 244 -10.25 17.85 19.31
C PRO A 244 -9.36 18.52 20.37
N PHE A 245 -8.71 19.63 20.05
CA PHE A 245 -7.76 20.32 20.93
C PHE A 245 -7.84 21.83 20.75
N LYS A 246 -7.27 22.59 21.71
CA LYS A 246 -7.26 24.05 21.64
C LYS A 246 -6.56 24.55 20.36
N TRP A 247 -7.27 25.39 19.62
CA TRP A 247 -6.76 26.06 18.43
C TRP A 247 -7.20 27.53 18.37
N HIS A 248 -6.43 28.36 17.68
CA HIS A 248 -6.75 29.75 17.39
C HIS A 248 -6.37 30.07 15.94
N TRP A 249 -7.16 30.88 15.24
CA TRP A 249 -6.88 31.31 13.87
C TRP A 249 -6.71 32.82 13.77
N HIS A 250 -5.52 33.24 13.39
CA HIS A 250 -5.15 34.64 13.19
C HIS A 250 -5.19 34.98 11.70
N ILE A 251 -6.11 35.85 11.30
CA ILE A 251 -6.32 36.20 9.89
C ILE A 251 -5.88 37.64 9.67
N VAL A 252 -4.86 37.85 8.83
CA VAL A 252 -4.33 39.17 8.51
C VAL A 252 -4.81 39.58 7.13
N GLU A 253 -5.80 40.46 7.08
CA GLU A 253 -6.40 40.91 5.84
C GLU A 253 -5.77 42.22 5.35
N GLY A 254 -5.51 42.27 4.04
CA GLY A 254 -5.27 43.50 3.32
C GLY A 254 -4.16 43.41 2.30
N VAL A 255 -3.87 44.55 1.68
CA VAL A 255 -2.84 44.65 0.65
C VAL A 255 -1.47 44.84 1.28
N ALA A 256 -0.53 43.95 0.96
CA ALA A 256 0.90 44.18 1.20
C ALA A 256 1.48 45.07 0.10
N ASP A 257 2.15 46.15 0.49
CA ASP A 257 2.94 46.97 -0.43
C ASP A 257 4.06 46.14 -1.07
N LEU A 258 4.41 46.43 -2.34
CA LEU A 258 5.41 45.67 -3.12
C LEU A 258 6.85 46.04 -2.72
N LYS A 259 7.12 45.93 -1.42
CA LYS A 259 8.39 46.26 -0.76
C LYS A 259 9.00 45.02 -0.14
N HIS A 260 10.24 45.17 0.32
CA HIS A 260 10.99 44.12 1.03
C HIS A 260 11.01 42.81 0.21
N ASP A 261 10.48 41.73 0.75
CA ASP A 261 10.44 40.38 0.17
C ASP A 261 9.65 40.29 -1.16
N THR A 262 8.81 41.28 -1.46
CA THR A 262 8.01 41.32 -2.70
C THR A 262 8.51 42.33 -3.73
N SER A 263 9.62 43.03 -3.46
CA SER A 263 10.17 44.08 -4.33
C SER A 263 10.61 43.59 -5.72
N TRP A 264 10.86 42.28 -5.88
CA TRP A 264 11.20 41.67 -7.16
C TRP A 264 10.04 41.74 -8.17
N SER A 265 8.78 41.75 -7.72
CA SER A 265 7.61 41.74 -8.61
C SER A 265 7.52 43.02 -9.44
N VAL A 266 7.93 44.16 -8.88
CA VAL A 266 7.94 45.46 -9.57
C VAL A 266 8.80 45.40 -10.84
N LYS A 267 9.92 44.66 -10.81
CA LYS A 267 10.78 44.46 -12.00
C LYS A 267 10.12 43.61 -13.09
N LEU A 268 9.17 42.74 -12.71
CA LEU A 268 8.38 41.93 -13.63
C LEU A 268 7.10 42.66 -14.09
N GLY A 269 6.87 43.90 -13.66
CA GLY A 269 5.68 44.68 -13.97
C GLY A 269 4.53 44.55 -12.97
N GLY A 270 4.80 43.96 -11.80
CA GLY A 270 3.85 43.89 -10.70
C GLY A 270 3.42 45.28 -10.20
N CYS A 271 2.13 45.47 -10.00
CA CYS A 271 1.56 46.70 -9.45
C CYS A 271 0.33 46.41 -8.58
N ILE A 272 0.08 47.32 -7.64
CA ILE A 272 -1.15 47.33 -6.84
C ILE A 272 -2.16 48.21 -7.58
N SER A 273 -3.23 47.61 -8.09
CA SER A 273 -4.31 48.32 -8.77
C SER A 273 -5.60 48.28 -7.97
N ASP A 274 -6.48 49.26 -8.16
CA ASP A 274 -7.81 49.27 -7.53
C ASP A 274 -8.70 48.10 -8.02
N GLU A 275 -8.28 47.33 -9.03
CA GLU A 275 -8.99 46.13 -9.47
C GLU A 275 -8.87 44.95 -8.48
N ILE A 276 -7.82 44.92 -7.66
CA ILE A 276 -7.50 43.77 -6.79
C ILE A 276 -7.82 44.04 -5.30
N HIS A 277 -8.34 45.21 -4.96
CA HIS A 277 -8.71 45.55 -3.59
C HIS A 277 -9.79 46.64 -3.55
N GLN A 278 -10.48 46.76 -2.42
CA GLN A 278 -11.36 47.88 -2.11
C GLN A 278 -10.80 48.64 -0.90
N ASN A 279 -10.26 49.84 -1.13
CA ASN A 279 -9.61 50.67 -0.10
C ASN A 279 -8.60 49.89 0.79
N GLY A 280 -7.77 49.03 0.19
CA GLY A 280 -6.78 48.23 0.90
C GLY A 280 -7.29 46.92 1.52
N ARG A 281 -8.57 46.56 1.32
CA ARG A 281 -9.18 45.28 1.74
C ARG A 281 -9.56 44.41 0.55
N SER A 282 -9.98 43.18 0.82
CA SER A 282 -10.47 42.27 -0.22
C SER A 282 -11.72 42.81 -0.91
N CYS A 283 -11.89 42.52 -2.21
CA CYS A 283 -13.00 43.00 -3.04
C CYS A 283 -13.84 41.86 -3.65
N ASP A 284 -13.68 40.63 -3.17
CA ASP A 284 -14.29 39.42 -3.72
C ASP A 284 -15.35 38.76 -2.81
N GLY A 285 -15.73 39.42 -1.72
CA GLY A 285 -16.59 38.87 -0.68
C GLY A 285 -15.84 38.26 0.51
N THR A 286 -14.50 38.31 0.52
CA THR A 286 -13.71 37.81 1.66
C THR A 286 -13.90 38.69 2.90
N THR A 287 -13.92 40.02 2.75
CA THR A 287 -14.05 40.95 3.89
C THR A 287 -15.31 40.65 4.70
N GLU A 288 -16.45 40.53 4.02
CA GLU A 288 -17.76 40.28 4.63
C GLU A 288 -17.82 38.89 5.27
N TYR A 289 -17.24 37.88 4.62
CA TYR A 289 -17.14 36.53 5.18
C TYR A 289 -16.29 36.51 6.44
N LEU A 290 -15.17 37.24 6.48
CA LEU A 290 -14.33 37.32 7.67
C LEU A 290 -15.09 37.99 8.83
N ASP A 291 -15.84 39.05 8.56
CA ASP A 291 -16.65 39.72 9.59
C ASP A 291 -17.66 38.76 10.22
N GLU A 292 -18.41 38.02 9.40
CA GLU A 292 -19.33 36.96 9.85
C GLU A 292 -18.61 35.88 10.67
N LEU A 293 -17.43 35.46 10.20
CA LEU A 293 -16.65 34.41 10.82
C LEU A 293 -16.14 34.78 12.23
N ALA A 294 -15.67 36.03 12.40
CA ALA A 294 -15.23 36.53 13.70
C ALA A 294 -16.39 36.72 14.69
N GLU A 295 -17.61 37.02 14.20
CA GLU A 295 -18.80 37.06 15.04
C GLU A 295 -19.24 35.66 15.50
N LEU A 296 -19.11 34.65 14.64
CA LEU A 296 -19.48 33.26 14.96
C LEU A 296 -18.49 32.57 15.91
N TYR A 297 -17.19 32.90 15.83
CA TYR A 297 -16.12 32.26 16.61
C TYR A 297 -15.24 33.29 17.35
N PRO A 298 -15.82 34.11 18.25
CA PRO A 298 -15.11 35.24 18.87
C PRO A 298 -13.93 34.82 19.75
N ASP A 299 -13.96 33.61 20.30
CA ASP A 299 -12.90 33.09 21.19
C ASP A 299 -11.75 32.43 20.42
N ASN A 300 -11.98 32.02 19.17
CA ASN A 300 -11.01 31.24 18.39
C ASN A 300 -10.44 32.01 17.19
N ILE A 301 -11.04 33.12 16.77
CA ILE A 301 -10.67 33.82 15.54
C ILE A 301 -10.35 35.28 15.84
N THR A 302 -9.25 35.78 15.27
CA THR A 302 -8.88 37.19 15.37
C THR A 302 -8.47 37.72 14.01
N ILE A 303 -9.10 38.82 13.60
CA ILE A 303 -8.82 39.50 12.33
C ILE A 303 -7.96 40.73 12.58
N TYR A 304 -6.90 40.86 11.79
CA TYR A 304 -5.97 41.99 11.80
C TYR A 304 -6.13 42.76 10.50
N ARG A 305 -6.40 44.06 10.60
CA ARG A 305 -6.56 44.97 9.47
C ARG A 305 -5.87 46.29 9.74
N GLN A 306 -5.37 46.91 8.68
CA GLN A 306 -5.02 48.32 8.71
C GLN A 306 -6.28 49.19 8.59
N SER A 307 -6.13 50.48 8.93
CA SER A 307 -7.14 51.50 8.63
C SER A 307 -7.46 51.52 7.13
N GLU A 308 -8.70 51.86 6.77
CA GLU A 308 -9.10 51.93 5.36
C GLU A 308 -8.18 52.86 4.55
N GLY A 309 -7.77 52.39 3.37
CA GLY A 309 -6.85 53.10 2.48
C GLY A 309 -5.38 52.99 2.86
N VAL A 310 -5.03 52.29 3.94
CA VAL A 310 -3.63 52.04 4.34
C VAL A 310 -3.21 50.63 3.97
N PHE A 311 -2.09 50.50 3.25
CA PHE A 311 -1.49 49.21 2.93
C PHE A 311 -0.49 48.80 4.00
N TRP A 312 -0.32 47.49 4.18
CA TRP A 312 0.74 46.94 5.02
C TRP A 312 2.11 47.25 4.40
N ASP A 313 3.14 47.54 5.20
CA ASP A 313 4.53 47.74 4.77
C ASP A 313 5.19 46.39 4.41
N GLY A 314 4.66 45.78 3.35
CA GLY A 314 5.02 44.46 2.87
C GLY A 314 4.48 43.30 3.72
N LYS A 315 4.64 42.09 3.21
CA LYS A 315 4.19 40.85 3.87
C LYS A 315 4.84 40.63 5.23
N ARG A 316 6.05 41.16 5.45
CA ARG A 316 6.77 41.04 6.73
C ARG A 316 6.02 41.71 7.89
N GLU A 317 5.38 42.86 7.65
CA GLU A 317 4.53 43.48 8.68
C GLU A 317 3.31 42.60 8.97
N MET A 318 2.65 42.11 7.91
CA MET A 318 1.47 41.25 8.03
C MET A 318 1.73 40.03 8.90
N VAL A 319 2.79 39.26 8.63
CA VAL A 319 3.06 38.03 9.38
C VAL A 319 3.51 38.25 10.82
N ASN A 320 4.06 39.43 11.14
CA ASN A 320 4.45 39.79 12.51
C ASN A 320 3.27 40.30 13.34
N ALA A 321 2.22 40.86 12.73
CA ALA A 321 1.10 41.47 13.44
C ALA A 321 0.41 40.51 14.45
N PRO A 322 0.19 39.22 14.14
CA PRO A 322 -0.42 38.29 15.09
C PRO A 322 0.48 37.88 16.26
N LEU A 323 1.81 37.87 16.08
CA LEU A 323 2.72 37.25 17.05
C LEU A 323 2.67 37.91 18.43
N ALA A 324 2.37 39.22 18.48
CA ALA A 324 2.22 39.97 19.73
C ALA A 324 1.02 39.49 20.57
N ASN A 325 0.03 38.82 19.96
CA ASN A 325 -1.16 38.32 20.65
C ASN A 325 -1.03 36.85 21.08
N ILE A 326 0.05 36.15 20.68
CA ILE A 326 0.28 34.76 21.05
C ILE A 326 1.10 34.73 22.35
N GLN A 327 0.39 34.59 23.47
CA GLN A 327 0.97 34.66 24.82
C GLN A 327 1.28 33.28 25.43
N GLU A 328 1.14 32.21 24.66
CA GLU A 328 1.42 30.83 25.09
C GLU A 328 2.36 30.11 24.12
N LYS A 329 2.94 28.98 24.57
CA LYS A 329 3.69 28.10 23.68
C LYS A 329 2.70 27.29 22.84
N CYS A 330 2.92 27.24 21.54
CA CYS A 330 2.03 26.56 20.61
C CYS A 330 2.80 25.94 19.44
N LEU A 331 2.10 25.17 18.63
CA LEU A 331 2.48 24.94 17.25
C LEU A 331 1.93 26.11 16.43
N LEU A 332 2.80 26.99 15.94
CA LEU A 332 2.44 28.04 15.01
C LEU A 332 2.40 27.44 13.61
N TRP A 333 1.29 27.63 12.91
CA TRP A 333 1.04 27.02 11.60
C TRP A 333 0.66 28.09 10.59
N GLN A 334 1.50 28.30 9.56
CA GLN A 334 1.17 29.16 8.44
C GLN A 334 0.34 28.37 7.42
N ILE A 335 -0.83 28.89 7.04
CA ILE A 335 -1.67 28.27 6.01
C ILE A 335 -2.12 29.36 5.04
N ASP A 336 -1.76 29.20 3.76
CA ASP A 336 -2.27 30.07 2.71
C ASP A 336 -3.72 29.70 2.38
N VAL A 337 -4.52 30.67 1.90
CA VAL A 337 -5.98 30.51 1.71
C VAL A 337 -6.35 29.34 0.81
N ASP A 338 -5.49 28.97 -0.13
CA ASP A 338 -5.63 27.91 -1.12
C ASP A 338 -4.82 26.63 -0.79
N GLU A 339 -4.36 26.47 0.46
CA GLU A 339 -3.71 25.27 0.97
C GLU A 339 -4.67 24.43 1.81
N LEU A 340 -5.17 23.33 1.26
CA LEU A 340 -6.18 22.50 1.91
C LEU A 340 -5.53 21.31 2.63
N TRP A 341 -5.76 21.26 3.94
CA TRP A 341 -5.31 20.20 4.84
C TRP A 341 -6.51 19.40 5.36
N THR A 342 -6.39 18.08 5.46
CA THR A 342 -7.44 17.27 6.09
C THR A 342 -7.36 17.34 7.62
N LEU A 343 -8.47 17.04 8.30
CA LEU A 343 -8.51 16.90 9.76
C LEU A 343 -7.43 15.94 10.28
N GLU A 344 -7.31 14.78 9.63
CA GLU A 344 -6.34 13.74 9.98
C GLU A 344 -4.90 14.24 9.83
N GLN A 345 -4.58 15.00 8.77
CA GLN A 345 -3.25 15.54 8.57
C GLN A 345 -2.87 16.55 9.66
N ILE A 346 -3.79 17.43 10.07
CA ILE A 346 -3.54 18.40 11.15
C ILE A 346 -3.31 17.68 12.49
N CYS A 347 -4.15 16.70 12.82
CA CYS A 347 -4.01 15.89 14.02
C CYS A 347 -2.69 15.12 14.03
N THR A 348 -2.35 14.47 12.93
CA THR A 348 -1.12 13.68 12.79
C THR A 348 0.12 14.56 12.88
N ALA A 349 0.13 15.72 12.21
CA ALA A 349 1.22 16.69 12.32
C ALA A 349 1.44 17.12 13.78
N ARG A 350 0.36 17.43 14.51
CA ARG A 350 0.46 17.76 15.94
C ARG A 350 1.01 16.60 16.77
N GLU A 351 0.56 15.39 16.51
CA GLU A 351 1.03 14.17 17.21
C GLU A 351 2.52 13.93 17.03
N ILE A 352 3.05 14.07 15.80
CA ILE A 352 4.48 13.88 15.56
C ILE A 352 5.31 14.93 16.29
N PHE A 353 4.84 16.19 16.38
CA PHE A 353 5.50 17.18 17.21
C PHE A 353 5.45 16.79 18.68
N ILE A 354 4.29 16.43 19.23
CA ILE A 354 4.15 16.03 20.64
C ILE A 354 5.11 14.87 20.98
N SER A 355 5.18 13.87 20.10
CA SER A 355 6.02 12.68 20.29
C SER A 355 7.52 12.97 20.17
N ASN A 356 7.90 14.06 19.51
CA ASN A 356 9.28 14.48 19.28
C ASN A 356 9.48 15.93 19.79
N PRO A 357 9.54 16.15 21.11
CA PRO A 357 9.61 17.49 21.71
C PRO A 357 10.85 18.29 21.29
N GLU A 358 11.90 17.61 20.83
CA GLU A 358 13.16 18.18 20.35
C GLU A 358 13.10 18.66 18.88
N LYS A 359 12.07 18.30 18.11
CA LYS A 359 11.86 18.79 16.73
C LYS A 359 11.19 20.16 16.77
N THR A 360 11.72 21.16 16.06
CA THR A 360 11.19 22.55 16.15
C THR A 360 10.40 23.05 14.96
N PRO A 361 10.75 22.76 13.70
CA PRO A 361 9.86 23.01 12.56
C PRO A 361 9.52 21.74 11.76
N ALA A 362 8.63 21.84 10.76
CA ALA A 362 8.43 20.78 9.77
C ALA A 362 8.28 21.29 8.33
N PHE A 363 8.90 20.55 7.42
CA PHE A 363 8.84 20.69 5.98
C PHE A 363 7.85 19.69 5.38
N TYR A 364 7.04 20.12 4.43
CA TYR A 364 5.96 19.31 3.86
C TYR A 364 6.04 19.22 2.35
N TRP A 365 5.45 18.19 1.77
CA TRP A 365 5.16 18.20 0.35
C TRP A 365 3.74 18.67 0.08
N CYS A 366 3.46 19.07 -1.17
CA CYS A 366 2.10 19.32 -1.60
C CYS A 366 1.80 18.73 -2.98
N TRP A 367 0.54 18.42 -3.19
CA TRP A 367 -0.04 18.25 -4.51
C TRP A 367 -0.41 19.63 -5.05
N TYR A 368 0.43 20.15 -5.93
CA TYR A 368 0.31 21.51 -6.45
C TYR A 368 -0.56 21.55 -7.71
N PHE A 369 -1.75 22.11 -7.60
CA PHE A 369 -2.75 22.16 -8.67
C PHE A 369 -2.52 23.35 -9.60
N VAL A 370 -2.47 23.03 -10.90
CA VAL A 370 -2.38 23.97 -12.02
C VAL A 370 -3.62 23.98 -12.91
N GLY A 371 -4.68 23.35 -12.42
CA GLY A 371 -6.02 23.26 -13.01
C GLY A 371 -6.91 22.47 -12.04
N GLU A 372 -8.21 22.36 -12.32
CA GLU A 372 -9.14 21.67 -11.42
C GLU A 372 -8.80 20.18 -11.24
N GLN A 373 -8.21 19.58 -12.27
CA GLN A 373 -7.81 18.16 -12.31
C GLN A 373 -6.35 17.99 -12.71
N LEU A 374 -5.56 19.07 -12.74
CA LEU A 374 -4.18 19.06 -13.23
C LEU A 374 -3.22 19.38 -12.09
N ILE A 375 -2.23 18.52 -11.87
CA ILE A 375 -1.25 18.65 -10.79
C ILE A 375 0.18 18.59 -11.32
N ILE A 376 1.11 19.17 -10.57
CA ILE A 376 2.54 18.97 -10.81
C ILE A 376 2.94 17.58 -10.29
N SER A 377 3.34 16.69 -11.20
CA SER A 377 3.67 15.28 -10.91
C SER A 377 5.15 15.03 -10.60
N THR A 378 6.03 16.02 -10.85
CA THR A 378 7.47 15.93 -10.61
C THR A 378 7.89 16.52 -9.26
N ARG A 379 8.80 15.83 -8.55
CA ARG A 379 9.43 16.31 -7.31
C ARG A 379 10.70 17.13 -7.61
N ASN A 380 11.14 17.95 -6.65
CA ASN A 380 12.38 18.72 -6.72
C ASN A 380 12.46 19.74 -7.87
N CYS A 381 11.32 20.23 -8.32
CA CYS A 381 11.18 21.23 -9.39
C CYS A 381 10.30 22.39 -8.91
N TYR A 382 10.00 23.37 -9.75
CA TYR A 382 9.31 24.64 -9.50
C TYR A 382 8.43 24.71 -8.24
N ALA A 383 7.36 23.92 -8.15
CA ALA A 383 6.41 23.96 -7.02
C ALA A 383 6.73 22.98 -5.88
N GLN A 384 7.73 22.13 -6.05
CA GLN A 384 8.18 21.13 -5.09
C GLN A 384 9.70 21.22 -4.91
N ASN A 385 10.26 22.44 -4.89
CA ASN A 385 11.69 22.67 -4.81
C ASN A 385 12.14 22.70 -3.33
N PRO A 386 13.01 21.79 -2.86
CA PRO A 386 13.53 21.81 -1.50
C PRO A 386 14.33 23.06 -1.13
N GLN A 387 14.69 23.91 -2.09
CA GLN A 387 15.34 25.20 -1.82
C GLN A 387 14.34 26.35 -1.69
N GLN A 388 13.07 26.13 -2.06
CA GLN A 388 11.94 27.03 -1.90
C GLN A 388 10.90 26.30 -1.04
N GLU A 389 11.26 26.11 0.23
CA GLU A 389 10.70 25.12 1.13
C GLU A 389 9.24 25.39 1.53
N TRP A 390 8.40 24.35 1.51
CA TRP A 390 7.09 24.33 2.17
C TRP A 390 7.25 24.11 3.67
N LEU A 391 7.89 25.09 4.33
CA LEU A 391 7.96 25.18 5.77
C LEU A 391 6.65 25.79 6.27
N ARG A 392 5.88 25.04 7.05
CA ARG A 392 4.51 25.43 7.43
C ARG A 392 4.25 25.42 8.93
N THR A 393 5.04 24.69 9.71
CA THR A 393 4.82 24.56 11.16
C THR A 393 6.09 24.79 11.98
N TRP A 394 5.92 25.45 13.13
CA TRP A 394 6.99 25.77 14.07
C TRP A 394 6.52 25.63 15.52
N ARG A 395 7.38 25.10 16.39
CA ARG A 395 7.27 25.24 17.84
C ARG A 395 7.54 26.70 18.21
N PHE A 396 6.48 27.43 18.51
CA PHE A 396 6.54 28.84 18.84
C PHE A 396 6.64 29.07 20.35
N LYS A 397 7.37 30.12 20.71
CA LYS A 397 7.37 30.68 22.07
C LYS A 397 7.09 32.18 21.98
N PRO A 398 6.37 32.76 22.96
CA PRO A 398 6.15 34.19 23.02
C PRO A 398 7.48 34.96 22.93
N GLY A 399 7.51 35.97 22.05
CA GLY A 399 8.69 36.79 21.77
C GLY A 399 9.46 36.44 20.50
N TYR A 400 9.10 35.36 19.79
CA TYR A 400 9.66 35.09 18.46
C TYR A 400 9.11 36.09 17.43
N ILE A 401 9.89 36.36 16.38
CA ILE A 401 9.53 37.31 15.31
C ILE A 401 9.87 36.74 13.93
N TRP A 402 9.14 37.16 12.89
CA TRP A 402 9.50 36.84 11.51
C TRP A 402 10.56 37.81 10.99
N ALA A 403 11.73 37.28 10.62
CA ALA A 403 12.78 38.04 9.96
C ALA A 403 12.51 38.21 8.45
N ALA A 404 11.86 37.22 7.82
CA ALA A 404 11.47 37.21 6.41
C ALA A 404 10.24 36.31 6.18
N HIS A 405 9.51 36.55 5.09
CA HIS A 405 8.34 35.76 4.66
C HIS A 405 8.64 34.83 3.47
N GLU A 406 9.50 35.23 2.52
CA GLU A 406 9.81 34.46 1.31
C GLU A 406 11.35 34.31 1.15
N PRO A 407 11.94 33.18 1.61
CA PRO A 407 11.31 32.09 2.37
C PRO A 407 10.96 32.49 3.83
N PRO A 408 10.08 31.74 4.52
CA PRO A 408 9.64 32.08 5.87
C PRO A 408 10.76 31.81 6.90
N VAL A 409 11.17 32.85 7.63
CA VAL A 409 12.25 32.78 8.61
C VAL A 409 11.77 33.29 9.97
N LEU A 410 11.35 32.36 10.83
CA LEU A 410 11.00 32.65 12.22
C LEU A 410 12.25 32.60 13.11
N VAL A 411 12.47 33.65 13.90
CA VAL A 411 13.67 33.79 14.74
C VAL A 411 13.34 34.02 16.21
N GLU A 412 14.19 33.47 17.08
CA GLU A 412 14.28 33.79 18.51
C GLU A 412 15.32 34.90 18.71
N PRO A 413 14.94 36.06 19.26
CA PRO A 413 15.89 37.08 19.69
C PRO A 413 16.70 36.57 20.91
N LEU A 414 18.03 36.64 20.81
CA LEU A 414 18.95 36.26 21.89
C LEU A 414 19.44 37.47 22.70
N ALA A 415 19.88 37.23 23.94
CA ALA A 415 20.32 38.29 24.86
C ALA A 415 21.57 39.06 24.40
N ASP A 416 22.35 38.49 23.49
CA ASP A 416 23.53 39.11 22.87
C ASP A 416 23.19 39.95 21.62
N GLY A 417 21.90 40.07 21.29
CA GLY A 417 21.40 40.79 20.11
C GLY A 417 21.43 39.97 18.81
N GLN A 418 21.83 38.69 18.84
CA GLN A 418 21.75 37.80 17.68
C GLN A 418 20.36 37.18 17.54
N TYR A 419 20.05 36.66 16.35
CA TYR A 419 18.82 35.94 16.06
C TYR A 419 19.11 34.47 15.78
N LYS A 420 18.36 33.58 16.42
CA LYS A 420 18.41 32.13 16.15
C LYS A 420 17.26 31.73 15.23
N ASN A 421 17.58 31.24 14.03
CA ASN A 421 16.57 30.70 13.11
C ASN A 421 16.03 29.36 13.64
N ILE A 422 14.71 29.33 13.89
CA ILE A 422 14.02 28.14 14.40
C ILE A 422 14.01 27.02 13.36
N ALA A 423 14.01 27.35 12.06
CA ALA A 423 14.03 26.37 10.97
C ALA A 423 15.27 25.46 11.01
N ASN A 424 16.41 25.99 11.49
CA ASN A 424 17.69 25.27 11.49
C ASN A 424 17.87 24.34 12.70
N THR A 425 16.90 24.29 13.62
CA THR A 425 17.01 23.49 14.84
C THR A 425 16.21 22.20 14.67
N ASN A 426 16.89 21.12 14.30
CA ASN A 426 16.32 19.76 14.23
C ASN A 426 14.91 19.68 13.56
N PRO A 427 14.79 19.97 12.26
CA PRO A 427 13.53 19.93 11.54
C PRO A 427 12.99 18.51 11.33
N PHE A 428 11.67 18.39 11.13
CA PHE A 428 11.12 17.30 10.34
C PHE A 428 11.32 17.61 8.86
N LEU A 429 12.02 16.72 8.15
CA LEU A 429 12.27 16.82 6.72
C LEU A 429 11.08 16.31 5.91
N HIS A 430 11.01 16.68 4.63
CA HIS A 430 9.92 16.32 3.73
C HIS A 430 9.60 14.82 3.69
N HIS A 431 10.61 13.94 3.68
CA HIS A 431 10.40 12.50 3.64
C HIS A 431 9.87 11.95 4.99
N GLU A 432 10.21 12.60 6.11
CA GLU A 432 9.68 12.22 7.44
C GLU A 432 8.20 12.56 7.52
N THR A 433 7.80 13.75 7.08
CA THR A 433 6.39 14.16 7.09
C THR A 433 5.55 13.38 6.07
N GLU A 434 6.09 13.11 4.88
CA GLU A 434 5.43 12.29 3.85
C GLU A 434 5.20 10.85 4.29
N HIS A 435 6.13 10.24 5.04
CA HIS A 435 5.94 8.91 5.64
C HIS A 435 4.69 8.86 6.53
N HIS A 436 4.35 9.99 7.17
CA HIS A 436 3.14 10.13 7.99
C HIS A 436 1.91 10.60 7.20
N GLY A 437 1.93 10.55 5.86
CA GLY A 437 0.81 10.98 5.00
C GLY A 437 0.59 12.50 4.95
N LEU A 438 1.56 13.30 5.40
CA LEU A 438 1.43 14.76 5.51
C LEU A 438 1.79 15.46 4.19
N VAL A 439 0.95 15.26 3.18
CA VAL A 439 1.04 15.91 1.85
C VAL A 439 -0.26 16.66 1.57
N PHE A 440 -0.24 17.99 1.69
CA PHE A 440 -1.45 18.81 1.53
C PHE A 440 -1.75 19.14 0.07
N GLN A 441 -2.94 19.66 -0.24
CA GLN A 441 -3.31 20.09 -1.59
C GLN A 441 -3.23 21.60 -1.73
N HIS A 442 -2.54 22.10 -2.76
CA HIS A 442 -2.36 23.53 -2.99
C HIS A 442 -3.02 23.95 -4.31
N PHE A 443 -4.15 24.67 -4.22
CA PHE A 443 -4.99 25.10 -5.34
C PHE A 443 -4.56 26.45 -5.95
N ALA A 444 -3.26 26.65 -6.20
CA ALA A 444 -2.69 27.94 -6.57
C ALA A 444 -3.08 28.51 -7.95
N TYR A 445 -3.35 27.66 -8.94
CA TYR A 445 -3.60 28.06 -10.33
C TYR A 445 -4.84 27.35 -10.87
N VAL A 446 -5.97 27.48 -10.16
CA VAL A 446 -7.18 26.72 -10.49
C VAL A 446 -8.30 27.62 -10.97
N THR A 447 -8.29 28.91 -10.60
CA THR A 447 -9.28 29.89 -11.07
C THR A 447 -8.64 31.00 -11.90
N GLN A 448 -9.38 31.50 -12.90
CA GLN A 448 -8.94 32.66 -13.68
C GLN A 448 -8.70 33.92 -12.80
N LYS A 449 -9.42 34.05 -11.67
CA LYS A 449 -9.24 35.15 -10.71
C LYS A 449 -7.87 35.09 -10.03
N GLN A 450 -7.43 33.93 -9.56
CA GLN A 450 -6.08 33.73 -9.00
C GLN A 450 -5.00 34.07 -10.05
N LEU A 451 -5.18 33.62 -11.28
CA LEU A 451 -4.27 33.93 -12.38
C LEU A 451 -4.21 35.44 -12.65
N ARG A 452 -5.37 36.11 -12.73
CA ARG A 452 -5.45 37.57 -12.91
C ARG A 452 -4.76 38.34 -11.78
N PHE A 453 -4.93 37.89 -10.54
CA PHE A 453 -4.22 38.46 -9.40
C PHE A 453 -2.70 38.32 -9.58
N LYS A 454 -2.21 37.13 -9.95
CA LYS A 454 -0.77 36.91 -10.18
C LYS A 454 -0.21 37.71 -11.37
N GLU A 455 -0.97 37.89 -12.45
CA GLU A 455 -0.58 38.76 -13.57
C GLU A 455 -0.36 40.21 -13.11
N LYS A 456 -1.28 40.74 -12.27
CA LYS A 456 -1.24 42.14 -11.82
C LYS A 456 -0.25 42.35 -10.68
N TYR A 457 -0.37 41.59 -9.61
CA TYR A 457 0.38 41.79 -8.37
C TYR A 457 1.84 41.31 -8.49
N TYR A 458 2.08 40.15 -9.11
CA TYR A 458 3.44 39.61 -9.28
C TYR A 458 4.10 39.93 -10.63
N GLY A 459 3.34 40.41 -11.61
CA GLY A 459 3.86 40.72 -12.95
C GLY A 459 4.03 39.48 -13.85
N TYR A 460 3.34 38.38 -13.57
CA TYR A 460 3.39 37.18 -14.40
C TYR A 460 2.66 37.40 -15.74
N SER A 461 3.36 38.01 -16.69
CA SER A 461 2.80 38.42 -17.99
C SER A 461 2.14 37.26 -18.74
N ASN A 462 0.92 37.47 -19.22
CA ASN A 462 0.10 36.51 -19.98
C ASN A 462 -0.27 35.19 -19.24
N ALA A 463 -0.20 35.15 -17.91
CA ALA A 463 -0.54 33.96 -17.14
C ALA A 463 -1.94 33.39 -17.45
N ILE A 464 -2.97 34.22 -17.66
CA ILE A 464 -4.32 33.75 -17.98
C ILE A 464 -4.34 33.02 -19.33
N ALA A 465 -3.77 33.63 -20.37
CA ALA A 465 -3.78 33.07 -21.72
C ALA A 465 -3.03 31.73 -21.77
N GLN A 466 -1.90 31.66 -21.07
CA GLN A 466 -1.10 30.45 -20.97
C GLN A 466 -1.79 29.35 -20.16
N TRP A 467 -2.43 29.71 -19.06
CA TRP A 467 -3.22 28.79 -18.25
C TRP A 467 -4.39 28.21 -19.05
N ILE A 468 -5.13 29.03 -19.81
CA ILE A 468 -6.19 28.53 -20.72
C ILE A 468 -5.62 27.58 -21.77
N SER A 469 -4.40 27.83 -22.27
CA SER A 469 -3.75 26.92 -23.22
C SER A 469 -3.41 25.58 -22.58
N LEU A 470 -2.92 25.58 -21.34
CA LEU A 470 -2.65 24.38 -20.54
C LEU A 470 -3.92 23.56 -20.32
N GLN A 471 -5.03 24.20 -19.89
CA GLN A 471 -6.29 23.51 -19.60
C GLN A 471 -6.93 22.86 -20.85
N LYS A 472 -6.59 23.30 -22.07
CA LYS A 472 -7.12 22.74 -23.32
C LYS A 472 -6.39 21.49 -23.80
N ASN A 473 -5.29 21.11 -23.16
CA ASN A 473 -4.53 19.93 -23.56
C ASN A 473 -5.27 18.64 -23.14
N THR A 474 -5.22 17.61 -23.98
CA THR A 474 -5.81 16.29 -23.72
C THR A 474 -4.76 15.19 -23.53
N LYS A 475 -3.48 15.51 -23.74
CA LYS A 475 -2.35 14.59 -23.62
C LYS A 475 -1.47 15.01 -22.46
N PHE A 476 -1.30 14.11 -21.50
CA PHE A 476 -0.47 14.26 -20.30
C PHE A 476 0.39 13.00 -20.12
N PRO A 477 1.59 13.09 -19.52
CA PRO A 477 2.18 14.29 -18.90
C PRO A 477 2.79 15.27 -19.93
N ILE A 478 2.91 16.54 -19.54
CA ILE A 478 3.52 17.62 -20.36
C ILE A 478 4.44 18.51 -19.53
N LEU A 479 5.37 19.20 -20.20
CA LEU A 479 6.32 20.11 -19.55
C LEU A 479 5.67 21.47 -19.27
N LEU A 480 5.66 21.90 -18.01
CA LEU A 480 5.02 23.15 -17.59
C LEU A 480 5.68 24.39 -18.20
N ARG A 481 6.99 24.34 -18.45
CA ARG A 481 7.75 25.44 -19.09
C ARG A 481 7.27 25.80 -20.50
N GLU A 482 6.54 24.91 -21.17
CA GLU A 482 5.95 25.19 -22.50
C GLU A 482 4.75 26.14 -22.40
N TYR A 483 4.18 26.29 -21.20
CA TYR A 483 3.01 27.11 -20.91
C TYR A 483 3.37 28.28 -20.00
N PHE A 484 4.05 28.02 -18.88
CA PHE A 484 4.41 29.06 -17.91
C PHE A 484 5.86 29.52 -18.11
N PRO A 485 6.10 30.72 -18.66
CA PRO A 485 7.44 31.18 -19.05
C PRO A 485 8.38 31.46 -17.85
N TRP A 486 7.83 31.59 -16.64
CA TRP A 486 8.61 31.74 -15.41
C TRP A 486 9.05 30.39 -14.82
N VAL A 487 8.61 29.27 -15.39
CA VAL A 487 9.07 27.92 -15.04
C VAL A 487 10.19 27.54 -16.01
N GLN A 488 11.38 27.27 -15.51
CA GLN A 488 12.58 27.04 -16.34
C GLN A 488 13.15 25.63 -16.26
N ASP A 489 12.66 24.80 -15.35
CA ASP A 489 13.15 23.45 -15.11
C ASP A 489 12.32 22.39 -15.86
N ALA A 490 12.45 21.12 -15.45
CA ALA A 490 11.77 19.99 -16.05
C ALA A 490 10.41 19.67 -15.39
N THR A 491 9.77 20.65 -14.73
CA THR A 491 8.46 20.46 -14.09
C THR A 491 7.45 19.87 -15.07
N GLN A 492 6.80 18.77 -14.69
CA GLN A 492 5.71 18.16 -15.47
C GLN A 492 4.35 18.34 -14.80
N VAL A 493 3.33 18.40 -15.63
CA VAL A 493 1.91 18.39 -15.24
C VAL A 493 1.27 17.09 -15.69
N ASP A 494 0.46 16.50 -14.83
CA ASP A 494 -0.37 15.33 -15.14
C ASP A 494 -1.77 15.46 -14.50
N ILE A 495 -2.65 14.50 -14.79
CA ILE A 495 -4.02 14.44 -14.28
C ILE A 495 -4.01 13.85 -12.85
N ALA A 496 -4.71 14.53 -11.92
CA ALA A 496 -4.74 14.17 -10.49
C ALA A 496 -5.13 12.70 -10.24
N ASN A 497 -6.23 12.23 -10.83
CA ASN A 497 -6.70 10.85 -10.66
C ASN A 497 -5.70 9.80 -11.16
N ARG A 498 -4.89 10.09 -12.19
CA ARG A 498 -3.85 9.15 -12.67
C ARG A 498 -2.70 8.98 -11.68
N GLN A 499 -2.56 9.94 -10.78
CA GLN A 499 -1.59 9.92 -9.68
C GLN A 499 -2.22 9.43 -8.38
N GLY A 500 -3.46 8.91 -8.42
CA GLY A 500 -4.19 8.46 -7.23
C GLY A 500 -4.70 9.58 -6.34
N ILE A 501 -4.77 10.83 -6.85
CA ILE A 501 -5.10 12.01 -6.05
C ILE A 501 -6.52 12.48 -6.38
N VAL A 502 -7.37 12.54 -5.36
CA VAL A 502 -8.72 13.12 -5.44
C VAL A 502 -8.65 14.59 -5.03
N PRO A 503 -9.04 15.55 -5.89
CA PRO A 503 -9.07 16.96 -5.52
C PRO A 503 -10.15 17.23 -4.45
N ILE A 504 -9.75 17.80 -3.31
CA ILE A 504 -10.66 18.13 -2.20
C ILE A 504 -11.67 19.21 -2.62
N ALA A 505 -11.24 20.19 -3.40
CA ALA A 505 -12.09 21.24 -3.92
C ALA A 505 -12.56 20.90 -5.35
N GLN A 506 -13.88 20.88 -5.55
CA GLN A 506 -14.52 20.55 -6.83
C GLN A 506 -15.58 21.61 -7.17
N ARG A 507 -15.86 21.82 -8.46
CA ARG A 507 -16.95 22.73 -8.89
C ARG A 507 -18.21 21.95 -9.23
N ASP A 508 -19.34 22.46 -8.78
CA ASP A 508 -20.65 21.91 -9.15
C ASP A 508 -20.98 22.26 -10.60
N ASN A 509 -21.51 21.26 -11.34
CA ASN A 509 -21.84 21.37 -12.76
C ASN A 509 -22.90 22.44 -13.07
N ASP A 510 -23.80 22.74 -12.13
CA ASP A 510 -24.99 23.56 -12.40
C ASP A 510 -24.87 25.04 -11.98
N ASN A 511 -23.94 25.41 -11.09
CA ASN A 511 -23.95 26.74 -10.46
C ASN A 511 -22.59 27.44 -10.31
N ASN A 512 -21.49 26.93 -10.89
CA ASN A 512 -20.14 27.51 -10.74
C ASN A 512 -19.62 27.59 -9.29
N ASN A 513 -20.35 27.05 -8.31
CA ASN A 513 -19.97 27.06 -6.90
C ASN A 513 -18.93 25.97 -6.62
N TRP A 514 -18.08 26.23 -5.64
CA TRP A 514 -17.09 25.28 -5.16
C TRP A 514 -17.67 24.48 -4.00
N ARG A 515 -17.58 23.16 -4.10
CA ARG A 515 -17.86 22.19 -3.06
C ARG A 515 -16.54 21.62 -2.55
N PHE A 516 -16.43 21.46 -1.24
CA PHE A 516 -15.30 20.79 -0.61
C PHE A 516 -15.76 19.42 -0.12
N LEU A 517 -15.06 18.37 -0.55
CA LEU A 517 -15.36 17.00 -0.15
C LEU A 517 -15.03 16.80 1.34
N GLN A 518 -15.90 16.08 2.04
CA GLN A 518 -15.63 15.61 3.39
C GLN A 518 -14.64 14.44 3.39
N PRO A 519 -13.93 14.16 4.51
CA PRO A 519 -12.94 13.08 4.57
C PRO A 519 -13.47 11.71 4.12
N GLU A 520 -14.70 11.36 4.47
CA GLU A 520 -15.36 10.11 4.06
C GLU A 520 -15.57 10.06 2.54
N GLU A 521 -16.01 11.16 1.92
CA GLU A 521 -16.19 11.26 0.47
C GLU A 521 -14.85 11.18 -0.26
N VAL A 522 -13.81 11.80 0.30
CA VAL A 522 -12.44 11.69 -0.23
C VAL A 522 -11.95 10.25 -0.13
N GLN A 523 -12.18 9.55 0.99
CA GLN A 523 -11.81 8.14 1.14
C GLN A 523 -12.59 7.22 0.20
N GLN A 524 -13.90 7.44 0.02
CA GLN A 524 -14.72 6.70 -0.94
C GLN A 524 -14.26 6.92 -2.38
N GLN A 525 -14.00 8.18 -2.76
CA GLN A 525 -13.47 8.50 -4.08
C GLN A 525 -12.03 8.00 -4.24
N ILE A 526 -11.20 8.05 -3.20
CA ILE A 526 -9.87 7.42 -3.21
C ILE A 526 -10.05 5.93 -3.39
N ALA A 527 -10.96 5.25 -2.70
CA ALA A 527 -11.23 3.83 -2.89
C ALA A 527 -11.71 3.50 -4.31
N GLN A 528 -12.48 4.41 -4.94
CA GLN A 528 -12.87 4.31 -6.35
C GLN A 528 -11.73 4.60 -7.33
N VAL A 529 -10.85 5.56 -7.02
CA VAL A 529 -9.68 5.95 -7.82
C VAL A 529 -8.50 4.98 -7.61
N SER A 530 -8.38 4.37 -6.43
CA SER A 530 -7.41 3.35 -6.04
C SER A 530 -7.86 1.95 -6.44
N LYS A 531 -9.14 1.77 -6.82
CA LYS A 531 -9.65 0.57 -7.51
C LYS A 531 -9.14 0.42 -8.95
N ILE A 532 -8.21 1.27 -9.42
CA ILE A 532 -7.79 1.32 -10.83
C ILE A 532 -6.37 0.74 -11.02
N SER A 533 -5.93 -0.23 -10.21
CA SER A 533 -4.66 -0.95 -10.42
C SER A 533 -4.61 -2.25 -9.64
N PRO A 534 -4.49 -3.44 -10.28
CA PRO A 534 -4.23 -4.65 -9.51
C PRO A 534 -2.90 -4.50 -8.76
N ILE A 535 -2.90 -4.81 -7.47
CA ILE A 535 -1.73 -4.77 -6.61
C ILE A 535 -1.16 -6.18 -6.48
N ILE A 536 0.07 -6.36 -6.97
CA ILE A 536 0.80 -7.62 -6.95
C ILE A 536 1.95 -7.49 -5.96
N ILE A 537 1.94 -8.32 -4.93
CA ILE A 537 3.03 -8.39 -3.96
C ILE A 537 4.08 -9.39 -4.42
N VAL A 538 5.34 -8.95 -4.45
CA VAL A 538 6.51 -9.78 -4.77
C VAL A 538 7.34 -9.97 -3.50
N ASP A 539 7.39 -11.18 -2.96
CA ASP A 539 8.26 -11.48 -1.81
C ASP A 539 9.71 -11.69 -2.24
N GLY A 540 10.58 -10.74 -1.90
CA GLY A 540 12.01 -10.74 -2.18
C GLY A 540 12.84 -11.71 -1.30
N VAL A 541 12.21 -12.68 -0.64
CA VAL A 541 12.85 -13.67 0.26
C VAL A 541 14.12 -14.32 -0.30
N PHE A 542 14.27 -14.54 -1.60
CA PHE A 542 15.48 -15.18 -2.11
C PHE A 542 16.74 -14.32 -1.97
N PHE A 543 16.59 -12.99 -1.97
CA PHE A 543 17.73 -12.05 -1.87
C PHE A 543 18.46 -12.13 -0.52
N GLN A 544 17.77 -12.49 0.56
CA GLN A 544 18.41 -12.71 1.87
C GLN A 544 19.13 -14.07 1.96
N LEU A 545 18.75 -15.06 1.14
CA LEU A 545 19.23 -16.43 1.28
C LEU A 545 20.54 -16.64 0.52
N TYR A 546 20.53 -16.36 -0.79
CA TYR A 546 21.64 -16.69 -1.67
C TYR A 546 21.78 -15.70 -2.83
N GLN A 547 23.01 -15.31 -3.17
CA GLN A 547 23.30 -14.57 -4.40
C GLN A 547 23.63 -15.54 -5.55
N THR A 548 22.62 -16.28 -6.01
CA THR A 548 22.75 -17.29 -7.08
C THR A 548 21.92 -16.92 -8.32
N GLY A 549 21.76 -17.86 -9.27
CA GLY A 549 21.02 -17.63 -10.51
C GLY A 549 19.58 -17.15 -10.32
N ILE A 550 18.88 -17.60 -9.28
CA ILE A 550 17.51 -17.14 -8.98
C ILE A 550 17.50 -15.65 -8.60
N ALA A 551 18.47 -15.18 -7.82
CA ALA A 551 18.60 -13.75 -7.50
C ALA A 551 18.87 -12.92 -8.77
N ARG A 552 19.63 -13.46 -9.73
CA ARG A 552 19.83 -12.81 -11.04
C ARG A 552 18.54 -12.73 -11.84
N VAL A 553 17.74 -13.81 -11.88
CA VAL A 553 16.41 -13.82 -12.53
C VAL A 553 15.53 -12.69 -11.98
N TRP A 554 15.35 -12.62 -10.67
CA TRP A 554 14.49 -11.60 -10.05
C TRP A 554 15.02 -10.19 -10.20
N LYS A 555 16.33 -9.98 -10.06
CA LYS A 555 16.94 -8.68 -10.30
C LYS A 555 16.65 -8.22 -11.74
N SER A 556 16.85 -9.08 -12.73
CA SER A 556 16.59 -8.74 -14.13
C SER A 556 15.10 -8.51 -14.42
N LEU A 557 14.19 -9.28 -13.83
CA LEU A 557 12.75 -9.02 -13.94
C LEU A 557 12.36 -7.64 -13.39
N LEU A 558 12.83 -7.32 -12.18
CA LEU A 558 12.56 -6.02 -11.55
C LEU A 558 13.14 -4.85 -12.35
N GLU A 559 14.34 -5.01 -12.95
CA GLU A 559 14.97 -4.01 -13.81
C GLU A 559 14.19 -3.80 -15.12
N GLU A 560 13.66 -4.88 -15.74
CA GLU A 560 12.83 -4.78 -16.93
C GLU A 560 11.47 -4.14 -16.62
N TRP A 561 10.86 -4.51 -15.49
CA TRP A 561 9.57 -3.98 -15.05
C TRP A 561 9.65 -2.52 -14.61
N SER A 562 10.76 -2.07 -14.01
CA SER A 562 10.94 -0.66 -13.62
C SER A 562 10.89 0.31 -14.80
N ASN A 563 11.15 -0.19 -16.02
CA ASN A 563 11.15 0.62 -17.24
C ASN A 563 9.78 0.66 -17.95
N ASN A 564 8.75 0.04 -17.39
CA ASN A 564 7.41 0.05 -17.97
C ASN A 564 6.30 0.22 -16.91
N GLU A 565 5.06 0.35 -17.37
CA GLU A 565 3.90 0.63 -16.52
C GLU A 565 3.62 -0.47 -15.48
N PHE A 566 4.09 -1.71 -15.70
CA PHE A 566 3.91 -2.82 -14.75
C PHE A 566 4.52 -2.52 -13.38
N SER A 567 5.56 -1.66 -13.30
CA SER A 567 6.16 -1.25 -12.02
C SER A 567 5.16 -0.62 -11.04
N LYS A 568 4.12 0.04 -11.55
CA LYS A 568 3.05 0.67 -10.75
C LYS A 568 2.12 -0.33 -10.09
N HIS A 569 2.14 -1.58 -10.55
CA HIS A 569 1.31 -2.68 -10.05
C HIS A 569 2.03 -3.55 -9.03
N ILE A 570 3.34 -3.35 -8.79
CA ILE A 570 4.12 -4.24 -7.93
C ILE A 570 4.62 -3.57 -6.66
N ILE A 571 4.56 -4.31 -5.55
CA ILE A 571 5.17 -3.96 -4.28
C ILE A 571 6.13 -5.07 -3.89
N VAL A 572 7.41 -4.76 -3.75
CA VAL A 572 8.42 -5.75 -3.36
C VAL A 572 8.60 -5.76 -1.85
N ILE A 573 8.34 -6.89 -1.21
CA ILE A 573 8.71 -7.11 0.18
C ILE A 573 10.23 -7.28 0.24
N ASP A 574 10.89 -6.34 0.90
CA ASP A 574 12.33 -6.36 1.16
C ASP A 574 12.62 -6.90 2.55
N ARG A 575 13.01 -8.18 2.60
CA ARG A 575 13.35 -8.85 3.85
C ARG A 575 14.73 -8.43 4.32
N ALA A 576 14.77 -7.77 5.49
CA ALA A 576 15.98 -7.27 6.13
C ALA A 576 16.87 -6.35 5.26
N GLY A 577 16.29 -5.64 4.28
CA GLY A 577 17.05 -4.71 3.44
C GLY A 577 17.96 -5.39 2.42
N THR A 578 17.64 -6.62 2.01
CA THR A 578 18.49 -7.46 1.14
C THR A 578 18.14 -7.36 -0.34
N ALA A 579 16.92 -6.94 -0.68
CA ALA A 579 16.49 -6.78 -2.06
C ALA A 579 17.23 -5.62 -2.76
N PRO A 580 17.56 -5.74 -4.06
CA PRO A 580 18.20 -4.66 -4.81
C PRO A 580 17.25 -3.45 -4.90
N LYS A 581 17.75 -2.24 -4.62
CA LYS A 581 16.96 -1.01 -4.71
C LYS A 581 16.94 -0.46 -6.13
N ILE A 582 15.95 -0.90 -6.90
CA ILE A 582 15.74 -0.47 -8.30
C ILE A 582 14.80 0.75 -8.31
N PRO A 583 15.21 1.89 -8.89
CA PRO A 583 14.36 3.08 -9.01
C PRO A 583 13.05 2.77 -9.75
N GLY A 584 11.94 3.33 -9.28
CA GLY A 584 10.61 3.13 -9.87
C GLY A 584 9.83 1.93 -9.32
N ILE A 585 10.43 1.10 -8.46
CA ILE A 585 9.73 0.02 -7.74
C ILE A 585 9.40 0.45 -6.31
N LYS A 586 8.18 0.15 -5.84
CA LYS A 586 7.78 0.33 -4.42
C LYS A 586 8.31 -0.83 -3.59
N TYR A 587 8.90 -0.54 -2.43
CA TYR A 587 9.42 -1.54 -1.50
C TYR A 587 8.77 -1.42 -0.13
N LEU A 588 8.47 -2.57 0.49
CA LEU A 588 8.03 -2.69 1.87
C LEU A 588 9.10 -3.41 2.69
N ASN A 589 9.73 -2.72 3.65
CA ASN A 589 10.76 -3.35 4.48
C ASN A 589 10.12 -4.18 5.59
N VAL A 590 10.56 -5.43 5.71
CA VAL A 590 10.07 -6.36 6.75
C VAL A 590 11.22 -7.13 7.40
N PRO A 591 11.01 -7.79 8.57
CA PRO A 591 12.02 -8.64 9.18
C PRO A 591 12.50 -9.79 8.27
N ALA A 592 13.68 -10.34 8.58
CA ALA A 592 14.22 -11.51 7.90
C ALA A 592 13.28 -12.72 8.05
N TYR A 593 13.18 -13.55 7.02
CA TYR A 593 12.36 -14.76 7.04
C TYR A 593 13.07 -15.92 7.76
N ASP A 594 12.32 -16.62 8.62
CA ASP A 594 12.78 -17.77 9.39
C ASP A 594 12.01 -19.05 9.04
N TYR A 595 12.73 -20.05 8.50
CA TYR A 595 12.19 -21.37 8.16
C TYR A 595 11.59 -22.14 9.34
N ASN A 596 11.82 -21.73 10.59
CA ASN A 596 11.26 -22.38 11.77
C ASN A 596 9.85 -21.88 12.14
N ARG A 597 9.31 -20.87 11.45
CA ARG A 597 8.05 -20.20 11.80
C ARG A 597 7.05 -20.12 10.64
N ILE A 598 6.94 -21.20 9.86
CA ILE A 598 6.17 -21.22 8.60
C ILE A 598 4.73 -20.70 8.77
N ASN A 599 3.97 -21.19 9.75
CA ASN A 599 2.57 -20.78 9.91
C ASN A 599 2.46 -19.28 10.25
N THR A 600 3.28 -18.80 11.19
CA THR A 600 3.33 -17.39 11.56
C THR A 600 3.79 -16.51 10.40
N GLU A 601 4.70 -16.99 9.56
CA GLU A 601 5.14 -16.27 8.35
C GLU A 601 4.04 -16.16 7.31
N ARG A 602 3.23 -17.21 7.13
CA ARG A 602 2.07 -17.16 6.21
C ARG A 602 1.01 -16.17 6.69
N GLU A 603 0.73 -16.15 7.99
CA GLU A 603 -0.18 -15.17 8.61
C GLU A 603 0.35 -13.74 8.44
N PHE A 604 1.65 -13.54 8.66
CA PHE A 604 2.31 -12.25 8.48
C PHE A 604 2.25 -11.78 7.02
N LEU A 605 2.51 -12.67 6.06
CA LEU A 605 2.37 -12.37 4.64
C LEU A 605 0.93 -12.06 4.25
N GLN A 606 -0.05 -12.77 4.84
CA GLN A 606 -1.46 -12.47 4.61
C GLN A 606 -1.82 -11.07 5.11
N GLN A 607 -1.36 -10.68 6.30
CA GLN A 607 -1.60 -9.33 6.83
C GLN A 607 -1.04 -8.25 5.93
N ILE A 608 0.16 -8.45 5.38
CA ILE A 608 0.75 -7.53 4.41
C ILE A 608 -0.12 -7.45 3.14
N CYS A 609 -0.60 -8.59 2.64
CA CYS A 609 -1.50 -8.62 1.49
C CYS A 609 -2.80 -7.86 1.76
N ASP A 610 -3.42 -8.06 2.94
CA ASP A 610 -4.66 -7.40 3.33
C ASP A 610 -4.46 -5.88 3.49
N GLN A 611 -3.35 -5.44 4.10
CA GLN A 611 -3.02 -4.02 4.30
C GLN A 611 -2.79 -3.26 3.00
N GLU A 612 -2.08 -3.88 2.06
CA GLU A 612 -1.78 -3.25 0.77
C GLU A 612 -2.91 -3.49 -0.25
N GLY A 613 -3.98 -4.22 0.10
CA GLY A 613 -5.07 -4.54 -0.81
C GLY A 613 -4.62 -5.41 -2.00
N ALA A 614 -3.75 -6.39 -1.75
CA ALA A 614 -3.14 -7.20 -2.79
C ALA A 614 -4.12 -8.17 -3.46
N ASP A 615 -4.27 -8.04 -4.78
CA ASP A 615 -5.01 -8.99 -5.62
C ASP A 615 -4.23 -10.29 -5.86
N LEU A 616 -2.90 -10.23 -5.80
CA LEU A 616 -2.03 -11.34 -6.11
C LEU A 616 -0.72 -11.31 -5.33
N PHE A 617 -0.21 -12.50 -5.03
CA PHE A 617 1.09 -12.69 -4.43
C PHE A 617 2.00 -13.58 -5.31
N ILE A 618 3.28 -13.24 -5.38
CA ILE A 618 4.31 -14.13 -5.93
C ILE A 618 5.56 -14.10 -5.05
N SER A 619 6.13 -15.28 -4.78
CA SER A 619 7.38 -15.40 -4.05
C SER A 619 8.56 -15.52 -5.01
N SER A 620 9.68 -14.88 -4.64
CA SER A 620 10.96 -15.16 -5.28
C SER A 620 11.52 -16.55 -4.98
N TYR A 621 10.90 -17.25 -4.04
CA TYR A 621 11.19 -18.64 -3.75
C TYR A 621 9.90 -19.39 -3.41
N TYR A 622 9.66 -19.78 -2.15
CA TYR A 622 8.58 -20.70 -1.79
C TYR A 622 7.72 -20.22 -0.61
N THR A 623 7.72 -18.93 -0.31
CA THR A 623 6.81 -18.35 0.68
C THR A 623 5.41 -18.17 0.08
N THR A 624 4.37 -18.19 0.91
CA THR A 624 2.97 -18.05 0.47
C THR A 624 2.13 -17.37 1.56
N PRO A 625 1.10 -16.60 1.19
CA PRO A 625 0.08 -16.11 2.12
C PRO A 625 -0.98 -17.21 2.38
N ILE A 626 -2.09 -16.88 3.05
CA ILE A 626 -3.13 -17.84 3.42
C ILE A 626 -4.29 -17.87 2.43
N LYS A 627 -4.83 -16.69 2.11
CA LYS A 627 -6.05 -16.48 1.32
C LYS A 627 -5.77 -15.78 0.00
N THR A 628 -4.83 -14.83 -0.01
CA THR A 628 -4.50 -14.09 -1.23
C THR A 628 -4.02 -15.06 -2.32
N PRO A 629 -4.59 -15.02 -3.53
CA PRO A 629 -4.15 -15.86 -4.64
C PRO A 629 -2.64 -15.77 -4.85
N SER A 630 -2.00 -16.89 -5.18
CA SER A 630 -0.55 -16.92 -5.32
C SER A 630 -0.08 -17.60 -6.60
N VAL A 631 1.03 -17.11 -7.17
CA VAL A 631 1.69 -17.74 -8.33
C VAL A 631 2.97 -18.42 -7.89
N PHE A 632 3.13 -19.69 -8.27
CA PHE A 632 4.35 -20.45 -8.04
C PHE A 632 5.27 -20.40 -9.25
N MET A 633 6.51 -19.98 -9.05
CA MET A 633 7.55 -20.01 -10.08
C MET A 633 8.53 -21.16 -9.85
N ALA A 634 8.47 -22.16 -10.74
CA ALA A 634 9.33 -23.32 -10.74
C ALA A 634 10.68 -23.03 -11.41
N TYR A 635 11.75 -23.04 -10.61
CA TYR A 635 13.13 -22.95 -11.10
C TYR A 635 13.68 -24.31 -11.50
N ASP A 636 13.42 -25.33 -10.70
CA ASP A 636 13.81 -26.72 -10.94
C ASP A 636 12.96 -27.70 -10.11
N MET A 637 13.09 -28.98 -10.44
CA MET A 637 12.56 -30.12 -9.67
C MET A 637 13.69 -31.04 -9.19
N ILE A 638 14.89 -30.49 -8.92
CA ILE A 638 16.07 -31.27 -8.53
C ILE A 638 15.80 -32.11 -7.28
N PRO A 639 15.27 -31.57 -6.16
CA PRO A 639 15.02 -32.36 -4.97
C PRO A 639 14.11 -33.57 -5.24
N GLU A 640 13.05 -33.36 -6.02
CA GLU A 640 12.06 -34.38 -6.35
C GLU A 640 12.62 -35.43 -7.33
N VAL A 641 13.30 -34.99 -8.39
CA VAL A 641 13.85 -35.88 -9.43
C VAL A 641 15.05 -36.68 -8.91
N MET A 642 15.86 -36.09 -8.03
CA MET A 642 17.07 -36.72 -7.49
C MET A 642 16.83 -37.49 -6.18
N GLY A 643 15.59 -37.53 -5.69
CA GLY A 643 15.22 -38.28 -4.49
C GLY A 643 15.85 -37.75 -3.21
N TRP A 644 15.92 -36.42 -3.05
CA TRP A 644 16.40 -35.77 -1.83
C TRP A 644 15.41 -35.95 -0.67
N ASP A 645 15.87 -35.68 0.55
CA ASP A 645 15.01 -35.74 1.74
C ASP A 645 14.02 -34.57 1.77
N MET A 646 12.78 -34.85 1.40
CA MET A 646 11.69 -33.86 1.36
C MET A 646 11.23 -33.37 2.74
N ASN A 647 11.77 -33.91 3.86
CA ASN A 647 11.46 -33.41 5.19
C ASN A 647 12.20 -32.10 5.54
N HIS A 648 13.21 -31.73 4.76
CA HIS A 648 13.91 -30.45 4.94
C HIS A 648 12.91 -29.28 4.86
N PRO A 649 12.92 -28.30 5.80
CA PRO A 649 11.92 -27.23 5.87
C PRO A 649 11.64 -26.53 4.54
N MET A 650 12.69 -26.13 3.83
CA MET A 650 12.61 -25.49 2.51
C MET A 650 11.85 -26.31 1.45
N TRP A 651 11.94 -27.65 1.46
CA TRP A 651 11.22 -28.49 0.50
C TRP A 651 9.78 -28.72 0.92
N ARG A 652 9.47 -28.68 2.22
CA ARG A 652 8.09 -28.66 2.71
C ARG A 652 7.39 -27.37 2.30
N ASP A 653 8.06 -26.24 2.40
CA ASP A 653 7.54 -24.95 1.93
C ASP A 653 7.31 -24.96 0.42
N LYS A 654 8.25 -25.49 -0.37
CA LYS A 654 8.06 -25.69 -1.80
C LYS A 654 6.81 -26.52 -2.11
N GLN A 655 6.63 -27.66 -1.44
CA GLN A 655 5.44 -28.49 -1.65
C GLN A 655 4.15 -27.77 -1.27
N GLN A 656 4.17 -26.99 -0.19
CA GLN A 656 3.00 -26.21 0.23
C GLN A 656 2.69 -25.09 -0.76
N ALA A 657 3.71 -24.35 -1.21
CA ALA A 657 3.57 -23.29 -2.19
C ALA A 657 3.03 -23.81 -3.53
N ILE A 658 3.42 -25.01 -3.95
CA ILE A 658 2.86 -25.66 -5.15
C ILE A 658 1.37 -25.96 -4.94
N LYS A 659 0.97 -26.49 -3.78
CA LYS A 659 -0.44 -26.86 -3.52
C LYS A 659 -1.36 -25.64 -3.45
N ASP A 660 -0.87 -24.53 -2.90
CA ASP A 660 -1.67 -23.32 -2.67
C ASP A 660 -1.67 -22.36 -3.86
N ALA A 661 -0.90 -22.67 -4.91
CA ALA A 661 -0.78 -21.80 -6.07
C ALA A 661 -2.03 -21.83 -6.96
N SER A 662 -2.49 -20.64 -7.34
CA SER A 662 -3.55 -20.42 -8.30
C SER A 662 -3.04 -20.55 -9.75
N ALA A 663 -1.75 -20.35 -9.98
CA ALA A 663 -1.11 -20.52 -11.28
C ALA A 663 0.38 -20.86 -11.18
N TYR A 664 0.93 -21.38 -12.27
CA TYR A 664 2.29 -21.91 -12.32
C TYR A 664 3.09 -21.31 -13.48
N ILE A 665 4.32 -20.89 -13.18
CA ILE A 665 5.30 -20.44 -14.16
C ILE A 665 6.52 -21.35 -14.05
N ALA A 666 7.10 -21.79 -15.18
CA ALA A 666 8.32 -22.57 -15.21
C ALA A 666 9.38 -21.91 -16.10
N ILE A 667 10.64 -21.93 -15.66
CA ILE A 667 11.74 -21.30 -16.42
C ILE A 667 12.22 -22.13 -17.63
N SER A 668 11.70 -23.34 -17.81
CA SER A 668 11.98 -24.20 -18.96
C SER A 668 10.83 -25.18 -19.19
N LYS A 669 10.76 -25.75 -20.40
CA LYS A 669 9.77 -26.77 -20.73
C LYS A 669 10.01 -28.04 -19.93
N ASN A 670 11.26 -28.45 -19.75
CA ASN A 670 11.60 -29.58 -18.90
C ASN A 670 11.14 -29.38 -17.46
N THR A 671 11.36 -28.20 -16.86
CA THR A 671 10.88 -27.92 -15.50
C THR A 671 9.35 -27.96 -15.42
N ALA A 672 8.62 -27.49 -16.44
CA ALA A 672 7.16 -27.62 -16.51
C ALA A 672 6.70 -29.09 -16.57
N LEU A 673 7.37 -29.90 -17.40
CA LEU A 673 7.11 -31.34 -17.51
C LEU A 673 7.34 -32.06 -16.19
N ASP A 674 8.45 -31.76 -15.51
CA ASP A 674 8.77 -32.39 -14.24
C ASP A 674 7.85 -31.92 -13.11
N LEU A 675 7.42 -30.66 -13.12
CA LEU A 675 6.40 -30.15 -12.18
C LEU A 675 5.09 -30.94 -12.33
N ALA A 676 4.54 -31.03 -13.55
CA ALA A 676 3.31 -31.78 -13.83
C ALA A 676 3.46 -33.29 -13.53
N LYS A 677 4.65 -33.86 -13.76
CA LYS A 677 4.94 -35.25 -13.44
C LYS A 677 5.01 -35.51 -11.93
N CYS A 678 5.61 -34.60 -11.16
CA CYS A 678 5.71 -34.73 -9.70
C CYS A 678 4.37 -34.43 -9.01
N PHE A 679 3.54 -33.56 -9.61
CA PHE A 679 2.26 -33.10 -9.08
C PHE A 679 1.15 -33.29 -10.12
N ASN A 680 0.58 -34.49 -10.15
CA ASN A 680 -0.38 -34.96 -11.16
C ASN A 680 -1.68 -34.17 -11.29
N HIS A 681 -2.01 -33.30 -10.33
CA HIS A 681 -3.17 -32.40 -10.41
C HIS A 681 -2.89 -31.16 -11.26
N ILE A 682 -1.63 -30.90 -11.62
CA ILE A 682 -1.20 -29.78 -12.46
C ILE A 682 -1.15 -30.26 -13.91
N SER A 683 -1.97 -29.67 -14.78
CA SER A 683 -1.89 -29.91 -16.22
C SER A 683 -0.65 -29.23 -16.80
N LEU A 684 0.01 -29.87 -17.75
CA LEU A 684 1.14 -29.25 -18.46
C LEU A 684 0.71 -27.98 -19.21
N GLU A 685 -0.51 -27.96 -19.75
CA GLU A 685 -1.05 -26.85 -20.53
C GLU A 685 -1.35 -25.62 -19.68
N SER A 686 -1.53 -25.79 -18.36
CA SER A 686 -1.75 -24.69 -17.42
C SER A 686 -0.46 -24.08 -16.87
N VAL A 687 0.72 -24.58 -17.28
CA VAL A 687 2.02 -24.04 -16.83
C VAL A 687 2.58 -23.08 -17.87
N THR A 688 2.73 -21.81 -17.49
CA THR A 688 3.35 -20.79 -18.35
C THR A 688 4.85 -20.99 -18.43
N ILE A 689 5.39 -21.13 -19.65
CA ILE A 689 6.84 -21.29 -19.87
C ILE A 689 7.48 -19.92 -20.11
N ALA A 690 8.39 -19.51 -19.22
CA ALA A 690 9.11 -18.25 -19.29
C ALA A 690 10.63 -18.48 -19.24
N TYR A 691 11.25 -18.70 -20.41
CA TYR A 691 12.69 -18.92 -20.50
C TYR A 691 13.50 -17.74 -19.95
N CYS A 692 14.55 -18.02 -19.18
CA CYS A 692 15.46 -16.98 -18.68
C CYS A 692 16.15 -16.22 -19.83
N GLY A 693 16.49 -14.97 -19.56
CA GLY A 693 17.20 -14.11 -20.49
C GLY A 693 18.71 -14.12 -20.33
N ILE A 694 19.38 -13.27 -21.12
CA ILE A 694 20.80 -12.98 -21.00
C ILE A 694 21.04 -11.47 -20.91
N SER A 695 21.91 -11.05 -19.99
CA SER A 695 22.28 -9.63 -19.83
C SER A 695 23.25 -9.19 -20.93
N SER A 696 23.14 -7.92 -21.33
CA SER A 696 24.05 -7.30 -22.32
C SER A 696 25.52 -7.23 -21.85
N THR A 697 25.78 -7.42 -20.55
CA THR A 697 27.12 -7.61 -19.99
C THR A 697 27.82 -8.83 -20.59
N PHE A 698 27.08 -9.90 -20.85
CA PHE A 698 27.62 -11.13 -21.43
C PHE A 698 27.69 -11.01 -22.95
N LYS A 699 28.84 -10.54 -23.42
CA LYS A 699 29.20 -10.44 -24.83
C LYS A 699 30.68 -10.75 -25.01
N GLN A 700 31.11 -10.94 -26.26
CA GLN A 700 32.52 -11.18 -26.56
C GLN A 700 33.39 -10.01 -26.08
N SER A 701 34.43 -10.34 -25.31
CA SER A 701 35.41 -9.36 -24.81
C SER A 701 36.59 -9.19 -25.78
N THR A 702 37.30 -8.06 -25.68
CA THR A 702 38.48 -7.79 -26.51
C THR A 702 39.68 -8.61 -26.05
N SER A 703 40.63 -8.83 -26.96
CA SER A 703 41.89 -9.52 -26.66
C SER A 703 42.70 -8.80 -25.58
N GLU A 704 42.64 -7.47 -25.48
CA GLU A 704 43.33 -6.74 -24.39
C GLU A 704 42.71 -7.05 -23.03
N ASN A 705 41.37 -7.01 -22.91
CA ASN A 705 40.68 -7.31 -21.67
C ASN A 705 40.92 -8.75 -21.20
N ILE A 706 40.92 -9.71 -22.13
CA ILE A 706 41.25 -11.11 -21.83
C ILE A 706 42.70 -11.23 -21.34
N SER A 707 43.64 -10.52 -21.95
CA SER A 707 45.05 -10.52 -21.55
C SER A 707 45.27 -9.88 -20.18
N PHE A 708 44.55 -8.79 -19.89
CA PHE A 708 44.55 -8.14 -18.59
C PHE A 708 43.97 -9.05 -17.51
N PHE A 709 42.83 -9.69 -17.76
CA PHE A 709 42.22 -10.67 -16.85
C PHE A 709 43.19 -11.83 -16.53
N LYS A 710 43.83 -12.39 -17.56
CA LYS A 710 44.84 -13.46 -17.39
C LYS A 710 46.01 -12.98 -16.54
N THR A 711 46.51 -11.77 -16.77
CA THR A 711 47.60 -11.19 -15.98
C THR A 711 47.18 -10.95 -14.53
N LYS A 712 45.97 -10.39 -14.31
CA LYS A 712 45.41 -10.10 -12.98
C LYS A 712 45.33 -11.36 -12.11
N TYR A 713 44.90 -12.48 -12.70
CA TYR A 713 44.70 -13.74 -11.98
C TYR A 713 45.85 -14.75 -12.14
N GLY A 714 46.97 -14.35 -12.79
CA GLY A 714 48.13 -15.22 -12.97
C GLY A 714 47.89 -16.44 -13.86
N ILE A 715 46.92 -16.36 -14.78
CA ILE A 715 46.61 -17.42 -15.73
C ILE A 715 47.60 -17.35 -16.89
N THR A 716 48.48 -18.35 -16.98
CA THR A 716 49.63 -18.31 -17.92
C THR A 716 49.44 -19.21 -19.14
N LYS A 717 48.42 -20.08 -19.11
CA LYS A 717 48.13 -21.07 -20.16
C LYS A 717 46.71 -20.87 -20.72
N PRO A 718 46.38 -21.43 -21.89
CA PRO A 718 44.98 -21.62 -22.28
C PRO A 718 44.25 -22.42 -21.18
N TYR A 719 42.96 -22.17 -20.97
CA TYR A 719 42.23 -22.78 -19.87
C TYR A 719 40.85 -23.27 -20.25
N PHE A 720 40.40 -24.32 -19.55
CA PHE A 720 39.00 -24.72 -19.49
C PHE A 720 38.34 -24.07 -18.28
N LEU A 721 37.07 -23.71 -18.42
CA LEU A 721 36.30 -23.05 -17.37
C LEU A 721 35.23 -24.00 -16.82
N LEU A 722 35.07 -24.02 -15.50
CA LEU A 722 33.96 -24.66 -14.77
C LEU A 722 33.16 -23.60 -14.01
N ALA A 723 31.84 -23.57 -14.23
CA ALA A 723 30.93 -22.71 -13.49
C ALA A 723 30.29 -23.49 -12.33
N GLY A 724 30.81 -23.30 -11.11
CA GLY A 724 30.48 -24.09 -9.93
C GLY A 724 31.24 -25.42 -9.86
N ILE A 725 31.39 -25.94 -8.64
CA ILE A 725 32.01 -27.25 -8.39
C ILE A 725 31.12 -28.06 -7.44
N GLY A 726 31.03 -29.38 -7.65
CA GLY A 726 30.32 -30.28 -6.74
C GLY A 726 30.27 -31.74 -7.20
N THR A 727 30.22 -32.65 -6.24
CA THR A 727 30.13 -34.11 -6.46
C THR A 727 28.70 -34.61 -6.70
N GLY A 728 27.69 -33.78 -6.39
CA GLY A 728 26.27 -34.08 -6.61
C GLY A 728 25.83 -33.91 -8.07
N TYR A 729 24.76 -33.16 -8.30
CA TYR A 729 24.21 -32.99 -9.65
C TYR A 729 25.15 -32.26 -10.62
N LYS A 730 26.04 -31.37 -10.14
CA LYS A 730 27.02 -30.65 -11.00
C LYS A 730 28.13 -31.53 -11.57
N ASN A 731 28.39 -32.68 -10.95
CA ASN A 731 29.23 -33.76 -11.48
C ASN A 731 30.65 -33.33 -11.94
N SER A 732 31.29 -32.41 -11.22
CA SER A 732 32.59 -31.85 -11.64
C SER A 732 33.71 -32.88 -11.68
N ILE A 733 33.57 -34.01 -10.95
CA ILE A 733 34.52 -35.11 -10.96
C ILE A 733 34.75 -35.68 -12.36
N LEU A 734 33.72 -35.71 -13.21
CA LEU A 734 33.81 -36.21 -14.57
C LEU A 734 34.84 -35.42 -15.38
N PHE A 735 34.82 -34.08 -15.26
CA PHE A 735 35.81 -33.22 -15.89
C PHE A 735 37.22 -33.54 -15.41
N PHE A 736 37.45 -33.62 -14.10
CA PHE A 736 38.79 -33.86 -13.57
C PHE A 736 39.33 -35.22 -14.01
N GLN A 737 38.51 -36.27 -13.99
CA GLN A 737 38.89 -37.59 -14.50
C GLN A 737 39.25 -37.53 -15.99
N ALA A 738 38.41 -36.89 -16.81
CA ALA A 738 38.66 -36.76 -18.25
C ALA A 738 39.91 -35.91 -18.55
N PHE A 739 40.08 -34.81 -17.83
CA PHE A 739 41.24 -33.92 -17.96
C PHE A 739 42.55 -34.64 -17.64
N SER A 740 42.56 -35.52 -16.63
CA SER A 740 43.75 -36.31 -16.28
C SER A 740 44.18 -37.31 -17.37
N GLN A 741 43.26 -37.69 -18.28
CA GLN A 741 43.56 -38.56 -19.41
C GLN A 741 44.19 -37.82 -20.60
N LEU A 742 44.20 -36.48 -20.59
CA LEU A 742 44.85 -35.70 -21.63
C LEU A 742 46.37 -35.81 -21.48
N VAL A 743 47.04 -36.34 -22.51
CA VAL A 743 48.51 -36.44 -22.57
C VAL A 743 49.18 -35.06 -22.42
N SER A 744 48.50 -34.00 -22.84
CA SER A 744 48.94 -32.60 -22.77
C SER A 744 48.24 -31.78 -21.68
N SER A 745 47.67 -32.41 -20.65
CA SER A 745 46.95 -31.73 -19.55
C SER A 745 47.76 -30.58 -18.93
N TYR A 746 49.07 -30.79 -18.72
CA TYR A 746 50.02 -29.78 -18.21
C TYR A 746 50.14 -28.51 -19.10
N GLY A 747 49.64 -28.54 -20.33
CA GLY A 747 49.57 -27.39 -21.25
C GLY A 747 48.39 -26.45 -20.98
N PHE A 748 47.50 -26.80 -20.04
CA PHE A 748 46.30 -26.03 -19.72
C PHE A 748 46.24 -25.65 -18.24
N ASP A 749 45.61 -24.51 -17.97
CA ASP A 749 45.11 -24.13 -16.65
C ASP A 749 43.61 -24.46 -16.54
N ILE A 750 43.09 -24.46 -15.31
CA ILE A 750 41.66 -24.68 -15.04
C ILE A 750 41.14 -23.47 -14.26
N VAL A 751 40.08 -22.83 -14.74
CA VAL A 751 39.40 -21.74 -14.03
C VAL A 751 38.08 -22.25 -13.48
N VAL A 752 37.88 -22.12 -12.17
CA VAL A 752 36.64 -22.50 -11.50
C VAL A 752 36.04 -21.26 -10.85
N THR A 753 34.77 -20.99 -11.15
CA THR A 753 34.03 -19.84 -10.59
C THR A 753 32.79 -20.31 -9.84
N GLY A 754 32.11 -19.43 -9.09
CA GLY A 754 30.85 -19.74 -8.41
C GLY A 754 30.95 -20.67 -7.19
N SER A 755 32.17 -20.91 -6.68
CA SER A 755 32.42 -21.60 -5.42
C SER A 755 33.62 -20.96 -4.71
N GLY A 756 33.47 -20.62 -3.44
CA GLY A 756 34.58 -20.15 -2.61
C GLY A 756 35.34 -21.33 -1.99
N GLY A 757 36.62 -21.14 -1.69
CA GLY A 757 37.41 -22.09 -0.89
C GLY A 757 38.48 -22.87 -1.66
N LEU A 758 38.98 -23.93 -1.03
CA LEU A 758 40.08 -24.76 -1.55
C LEU A 758 39.53 -25.93 -2.38
N LEU A 759 40.22 -26.25 -3.48
CA LEU A 759 39.93 -27.45 -4.26
C LEU A 759 40.07 -28.71 -3.39
N GLU A 760 39.03 -29.55 -3.35
CA GLU A 760 39.00 -30.81 -2.60
C GLU A 760 40.15 -31.74 -3.04
N SER A 761 40.64 -32.56 -2.11
CA SER A 761 41.80 -33.45 -2.33
C SER A 761 41.61 -34.42 -3.49
N GLN A 762 40.39 -34.93 -3.68
CA GLN A 762 40.04 -35.86 -4.76
C GLN A 762 40.15 -35.25 -6.17
N PHE A 763 40.04 -33.93 -6.30
CA PHE A 763 40.20 -33.26 -7.59
C PHE A 763 41.67 -32.93 -7.86
N ARG A 764 42.46 -32.63 -6.81
CA ARG A 764 43.90 -32.30 -6.92
C ARG A 764 44.72 -33.43 -7.53
N SER A 765 44.36 -34.69 -7.27
CA SER A 765 45.07 -35.84 -7.85
C SER A 765 44.97 -35.90 -9.38
N CYS A 766 44.00 -35.21 -9.97
CA CYS A 766 43.72 -35.24 -11.40
C CYS A 766 44.31 -34.06 -12.19
N THR A 767 45.02 -33.14 -11.52
CA THR A 767 45.47 -31.86 -12.12
C THR A 767 47.00 -31.73 -12.16
N PHE A 768 47.72 -32.84 -12.26
CA PHE A 768 49.19 -32.84 -12.24
C PHE A 768 49.77 -31.96 -13.36
N GLY A 769 50.57 -30.94 -12.99
CA GLY A 769 51.21 -30.01 -13.93
C GLY A 769 50.34 -28.82 -14.40
N SER A 770 49.09 -28.74 -13.94
CA SER A 770 48.15 -27.65 -14.24
C SER A 770 47.83 -26.82 -12.99
N VAL A 771 47.59 -25.53 -13.16
CA VAL A 771 47.15 -24.65 -12.06
C VAL A 771 45.63 -24.57 -12.08
N VAL A 772 45.00 -24.77 -10.92
CA VAL A 772 43.55 -24.58 -10.73
C VAL A 772 43.31 -23.25 -10.03
N HIS A 773 42.65 -22.34 -10.73
CA HIS A 773 42.31 -21.00 -10.27
C HIS A 773 40.87 -21.00 -9.75
N MET A 774 40.70 -21.00 -8.43
CA MET A 774 39.38 -20.86 -7.78
C MET A 774 39.08 -19.36 -7.61
N LEU A 775 38.22 -18.80 -8.47
CA LEU A 775 37.96 -17.37 -8.55
C LEU A 775 36.53 -17.03 -8.12
N GLN A 776 36.38 -15.89 -7.45
CA GLN A 776 35.09 -15.22 -7.28
C GLN A 776 35.07 -14.03 -8.25
N LEU A 777 34.20 -14.10 -9.24
CA LEU A 777 34.12 -13.12 -10.33
C LEU A 777 32.79 -12.41 -10.28
N ASN A 778 32.80 -11.09 -10.52
CA ASN A 778 31.58 -10.36 -10.86
C ASN A 778 31.17 -10.66 -12.31
N ASP A 779 30.00 -10.17 -12.75
CA ASP A 779 29.47 -10.49 -14.08
C ASP A 779 30.37 -10.00 -15.24
N GLU A 780 31.03 -8.85 -15.08
CA GLU A 780 31.94 -8.29 -16.09
C GLU A 780 33.19 -9.16 -16.24
N GLU A 781 33.80 -9.55 -15.12
CA GLU A 781 34.96 -10.43 -15.11
C GLU A 781 34.60 -11.84 -15.57
N LEU A 782 33.42 -12.32 -15.23
CA LEU A 782 32.91 -13.62 -15.66
C LEU A 782 32.70 -13.64 -17.18
N ALA A 783 32.16 -12.57 -17.77
CA ALA A 783 32.05 -12.43 -19.23
C ALA A 783 33.43 -12.46 -19.92
N ILE A 784 34.45 -11.82 -19.32
CA ILE A 784 35.83 -11.87 -19.81
C ILE A 784 36.40 -13.29 -19.67
N ALA A 785 36.12 -13.97 -18.56
CA ALA A 785 36.57 -15.34 -18.32
C ALA A 785 35.96 -16.32 -19.33
N TYR A 786 34.66 -16.21 -19.64
CA TYR A 786 34.05 -17.00 -20.72
C TYR A 786 34.72 -16.71 -22.07
N SER A 787 34.86 -15.43 -22.43
CA SER A 787 35.47 -15.00 -23.71
C SER A 787 36.90 -15.52 -23.89
N GLY A 788 37.66 -15.64 -22.79
CA GLY A 788 39.05 -16.08 -22.78
C GLY A 788 39.26 -17.60 -22.70
N ALA A 789 38.21 -18.37 -22.39
CA ALA A 789 38.30 -19.82 -22.19
C ALA A 789 38.37 -20.59 -23.53
N ILE A 790 38.98 -21.77 -23.49
CA ILE A 790 38.91 -22.74 -24.59
C ILE A 790 37.49 -23.24 -24.76
N ALA A 791 36.86 -23.63 -23.65
CA ALA A 791 35.46 -24.00 -23.55
C ALA A 791 35.00 -23.89 -22.08
N LEU A 792 33.70 -23.64 -21.89
CA LEU A 792 32.99 -23.99 -20.67
C LEU A 792 32.73 -25.50 -20.67
N VAL A 793 33.08 -26.18 -19.60
CA VAL A 793 32.74 -27.58 -19.38
C VAL A 793 31.69 -27.65 -18.27
N TYR A 794 30.49 -28.12 -18.61
CA TYR A 794 29.34 -28.10 -17.71
C TYR A 794 28.67 -29.48 -17.67
N PRO A 795 29.29 -30.50 -17.05
CA PRO A 795 28.86 -31.90 -17.14
C PRO A 795 27.71 -32.23 -16.16
N SER A 796 26.83 -31.26 -15.88
CA SER A 796 25.73 -31.40 -14.92
C SER A 796 24.80 -32.55 -15.31
N LYS A 797 24.41 -33.35 -14.32
CA LYS A 797 23.42 -34.43 -14.45
C LYS A 797 22.01 -33.88 -14.64
N TYR A 798 21.69 -32.77 -13.99
CA TYR A 798 20.38 -32.14 -14.05
C TYR A 798 20.51 -30.64 -13.77
N GLU A 799 19.74 -29.81 -14.49
CA GLU A 799 19.63 -28.36 -14.28
C GLU A 799 18.20 -27.91 -14.60
N GLY A 800 17.76 -26.84 -13.94
CA GLY A 800 16.44 -26.24 -14.22
C GLY A 800 16.38 -25.33 -15.45
N PHE A 801 17.53 -24.74 -15.83
CA PHE A 801 17.67 -23.96 -17.06
C PHE A 801 19.05 -24.14 -17.70
N GLY A 802 20.09 -23.54 -17.12
CA GLY A 802 21.46 -23.54 -17.67
C GLY A 802 22.02 -22.15 -17.98
N LEU A 803 21.84 -21.18 -17.07
CA LEU A 803 22.36 -19.81 -17.24
C LEU A 803 23.87 -19.77 -17.60
N PRO A 804 24.77 -20.55 -16.97
CA PRO A 804 26.19 -20.57 -17.35
C PRO A 804 26.43 -20.98 -18.81
N VAL A 805 25.62 -21.90 -19.35
CA VAL A 805 25.70 -22.33 -20.74
C VAL A 805 25.30 -21.19 -21.67
N LEU A 806 24.19 -20.50 -21.36
CA LEU A 806 23.72 -19.36 -22.14
C LEU A 806 24.73 -18.19 -22.11
N GLU A 807 25.29 -17.88 -20.95
CA GLU A 807 26.31 -16.84 -20.75
C GLU A 807 27.59 -17.14 -21.53
N ALA A 808 28.08 -18.38 -21.46
CA ALA A 808 29.24 -18.81 -22.23
C ALA A 808 29.00 -18.63 -23.74
N MET A 809 27.85 -19.06 -24.25
CA MET A 809 27.48 -18.90 -25.66
C MET A 809 27.43 -17.43 -26.08
N ALA A 810 26.83 -16.55 -25.27
CA ALA A 810 26.76 -15.10 -25.53
C ALA A 810 28.13 -14.42 -25.54
N CYS A 811 29.09 -14.94 -24.76
CA CYS A 811 30.48 -14.49 -24.76
C CYS A 811 31.35 -15.13 -25.86
N GLY A 812 30.77 -15.94 -26.76
CA GLY A 812 31.52 -16.65 -27.79
C GLY A 812 32.47 -17.72 -27.23
N CYS A 813 32.08 -18.35 -26.12
CA CYS A 813 32.78 -19.47 -25.51
C CYS A 813 32.11 -20.79 -25.94
N PRO A 814 32.84 -21.74 -26.57
CA PRO A 814 32.31 -23.08 -26.82
C PRO A 814 31.85 -23.78 -25.54
N VAL A 815 30.83 -24.62 -25.65
CA VAL A 815 30.28 -25.36 -24.51
C VAL A 815 30.41 -26.87 -24.72
N ILE A 816 30.88 -27.58 -23.70
CA ILE A 816 30.80 -29.03 -23.58
C ILE A 816 29.87 -29.35 -22.42
N THR A 817 28.76 -30.06 -22.66
CA THR A 817 27.70 -30.27 -21.66
C THR A 817 26.96 -31.59 -21.86
N CYS A 818 26.02 -31.93 -20.99
CA CYS A 818 25.19 -33.13 -21.11
C CYS A 818 23.82 -32.83 -21.74
N PRO A 819 23.24 -33.74 -22.55
CA PRO A 819 21.94 -33.55 -23.19
C PRO A 819 20.78 -33.90 -22.24
N ASN A 820 20.80 -33.38 -21.00
CA ASN A 820 19.85 -33.75 -19.94
C ASN A 820 19.01 -32.54 -19.50
N ALA A 821 17.80 -32.82 -18.99
CA ALA A 821 16.90 -31.80 -18.45
C ALA A 821 16.69 -30.63 -19.44
N SER A 822 16.78 -29.39 -18.97
CA SER A 822 16.58 -28.18 -19.78
C SER A 822 17.78 -27.81 -20.66
N ILE A 823 18.95 -28.45 -20.51
CA ILE A 823 20.17 -28.02 -21.21
C ILE A 823 20.03 -28.06 -22.74
N PRO A 824 19.40 -29.07 -23.37
CA PRO A 824 19.14 -29.06 -24.81
C PRO A 824 18.29 -27.88 -25.28
N GLU A 825 17.36 -27.40 -24.44
CA GLU A 825 16.52 -26.24 -24.75
C GLU A 825 17.37 -24.95 -24.85
N VAL A 826 18.38 -24.83 -23.99
CA VAL A 826 19.29 -23.67 -23.94
C VAL A 826 20.39 -23.78 -24.98
N ALA A 827 21.10 -24.91 -25.03
CA ALA A 827 22.28 -25.10 -25.88
C ALA A 827 21.95 -25.39 -27.35
N GLY A 828 20.78 -25.97 -27.64
CA GLY A 828 20.42 -26.40 -29.00
C GLY A 828 21.53 -27.23 -29.65
N GLU A 829 21.87 -26.94 -30.90
CA GLU A 829 22.97 -27.60 -31.63
C GLU A 829 24.35 -26.94 -31.40
N ALA A 830 24.45 -25.96 -30.50
CA ALA A 830 25.65 -25.13 -30.32
C ALA A 830 26.64 -25.66 -29.28
N ALA A 831 26.48 -26.90 -28.81
CA ALA A 831 27.34 -27.52 -27.81
C ALA A 831 27.84 -28.90 -28.25
N ILE A 832 28.96 -29.34 -27.67
CA ILE A 832 29.37 -30.74 -27.75
C ILE A 832 28.69 -31.49 -26.60
N TYR A 833 27.79 -32.41 -26.94
CA TYR A 833 27.09 -33.22 -25.96
C TYR A 833 27.86 -34.48 -25.57
N ILE A 834 27.96 -34.73 -24.26
CA ILE A 834 28.55 -35.92 -23.66
C ILE A 834 27.59 -36.55 -22.65
N ASN A 835 27.72 -37.85 -22.41
CA ASN A 835 26.97 -38.50 -21.33
C ASN A 835 27.64 -38.20 -19.99
N TYR A 836 26.85 -38.02 -18.93
CA TYR A 836 27.32 -37.61 -17.61
C TYR A 836 28.18 -38.67 -16.87
N ASP A 837 28.37 -39.84 -17.45
CA ASP A 837 29.16 -40.96 -16.93
C ASP A 837 30.34 -41.36 -17.85
N ASP A 838 30.51 -40.69 -18.99
CA ASP A 838 31.47 -41.09 -20.03
C ASP A 838 32.74 -40.22 -20.00
N VAL A 839 33.70 -40.65 -19.17
CA VAL A 839 35.02 -39.99 -19.02
C VAL A 839 35.76 -39.91 -20.36
N TYR A 840 35.69 -40.97 -21.18
CA TYR A 840 36.44 -41.06 -22.44
C TYR A 840 35.88 -40.12 -23.50
N LYS A 841 34.55 -40.02 -23.64
CA LYS A 841 33.93 -39.04 -24.54
C LYS A 841 34.20 -37.62 -24.09
N LEU A 842 34.20 -37.34 -22.79
CA LEU A 842 34.57 -36.01 -22.32
C LEU A 842 36.04 -35.69 -22.64
N ALA A 843 36.97 -36.62 -22.45
CA ALA A 843 38.37 -36.42 -22.84
C ALA A 843 38.51 -36.16 -24.35
N ASN A 844 37.78 -36.90 -25.18
CA ASN A 844 37.71 -36.66 -26.62
C ASN A 844 37.11 -35.29 -26.95
N ALA A 845 36.03 -34.87 -26.28
CA ALA A 845 35.42 -33.56 -26.47
C ALA A 845 36.39 -32.41 -26.10
N LEU A 846 37.17 -32.57 -25.03
CA LEU A 846 38.23 -31.62 -24.64
C LEU A 846 39.31 -31.51 -25.74
N CYS A 847 39.60 -32.59 -26.47
CA CYS A 847 40.49 -32.55 -27.64
C CYS A 847 39.83 -31.92 -28.87
N GLU A 848 38.59 -32.33 -29.19
CA GLU A 848 37.86 -31.86 -30.38
C GLU A 848 37.62 -30.35 -30.34
N VAL A 849 37.23 -29.80 -29.20
CA VAL A 849 36.95 -28.36 -29.06
C VAL A 849 38.17 -27.46 -29.31
N GLN A 850 39.39 -28.02 -29.23
CA GLN A 850 40.62 -27.27 -29.53
C GLN A 850 40.85 -27.09 -31.02
N LYS A 851 40.21 -27.91 -31.88
CA LYS A 851 40.35 -27.81 -33.34
C LYS A 851 39.76 -26.46 -33.81
N PRO A 852 40.52 -25.61 -34.52
CA PRO A 852 40.06 -24.27 -34.90
C PRO A 852 38.72 -24.25 -35.64
N SER A 853 38.49 -25.20 -36.55
CA SER A 853 37.23 -25.31 -37.31
C SER A 853 36.03 -25.64 -36.42
N VAL A 854 36.18 -26.61 -35.52
CA VAL A 854 35.14 -27.00 -34.55
C VAL A 854 34.84 -25.83 -33.62
N ARG A 855 35.88 -25.19 -33.08
CA ARG A 855 35.75 -24.03 -32.19
C ARG A 855 35.02 -22.87 -32.86
N GLN A 856 35.43 -22.49 -34.06
CA GLN A 856 34.76 -21.40 -34.81
C GLN A 856 33.30 -21.73 -35.11
N SER A 857 33.00 -22.99 -35.48
CA SER A 857 31.63 -23.43 -35.72
C SER A 857 30.76 -23.32 -34.46
N LEU A 858 31.27 -23.77 -33.31
CA LEU A 858 30.55 -23.70 -32.03
C LEU A 858 30.37 -22.26 -31.55
N ILE A 859 31.37 -21.39 -31.75
CA ILE A 859 31.27 -19.96 -31.41
C ILE A 859 30.16 -19.30 -32.25
N ALA A 860 30.16 -19.52 -33.56
CA ALA A 860 29.13 -18.96 -34.44
C ALA A 860 27.72 -19.48 -34.06
N ALA A 861 27.58 -20.79 -33.85
CA ALA A 861 26.31 -21.38 -33.44
C ALA A 861 25.85 -20.89 -32.06
N GLY A 862 26.76 -20.75 -31.10
CA GLY A 862 26.47 -20.28 -29.74
C GLY A 862 25.98 -18.83 -29.72
N LEU A 863 26.63 -17.94 -30.47
CA LEU A 863 26.20 -16.54 -30.59
C LEU A 863 24.80 -16.42 -31.21
N GLU A 864 24.48 -17.23 -32.22
CA GLU A 864 23.13 -17.25 -32.80
C GLU A 864 22.08 -17.88 -31.87
N GLN A 865 22.47 -18.92 -31.12
CA GLN A 865 21.58 -19.55 -30.14
C GLN A 865 21.25 -18.61 -28.98
N ALA A 866 22.24 -17.87 -28.45
CA ALA A 866 22.05 -16.96 -27.33
C ALA A 866 21.05 -15.82 -27.62
N LYS A 867 20.97 -15.36 -28.89
CA LYS A 867 20.02 -14.31 -29.32
C LYS A 867 18.54 -14.68 -29.14
N LYS A 868 18.22 -15.96 -28.94
CA LYS A 868 16.83 -16.42 -28.75
C LYS A 868 16.30 -16.13 -27.35
N PHE A 869 17.16 -15.74 -26.41
CA PHE A 869 16.85 -15.55 -25.00
C PHE A 869 16.98 -14.06 -24.64
N SER A 870 15.95 -13.50 -24.00
CA SER A 870 15.92 -12.09 -23.59
C SER A 870 15.21 -11.92 -22.26
N TRP A 871 15.75 -11.07 -21.39
CA TRP A 871 15.11 -10.73 -20.12
C TRP A 871 13.81 -9.96 -20.35
N SER A 872 13.76 -9.06 -21.34
CA SER A 872 12.54 -8.36 -21.71
C SER A 872 11.40 -9.30 -22.10
N LYS A 873 11.70 -10.36 -22.86
CA LYS A 873 10.72 -11.37 -23.25
C LYS A 873 10.22 -12.18 -22.06
N MET A 874 11.13 -12.56 -21.16
CA MET A 874 10.74 -13.23 -19.92
C MET A 874 9.86 -12.33 -19.05
N ALA A 875 10.25 -11.06 -18.89
CA ALA A 875 9.53 -10.07 -18.10
C ALA A 875 8.12 -9.83 -18.64
N GLU A 876 7.95 -9.76 -19.96
CA GLU A 876 6.64 -9.66 -20.64
C GLU A 876 5.76 -10.88 -20.38
N ILE A 877 6.31 -12.10 -20.53
CA ILE A 877 5.56 -13.34 -20.28
C ILE A 877 5.14 -13.43 -18.81
N VAL A 878 6.06 -13.14 -17.89
CA VAL A 878 5.79 -13.22 -16.44
C VAL A 878 4.79 -12.15 -16.02
N SER A 879 4.94 -10.89 -16.44
CA SER A 879 3.97 -9.84 -16.08
C SER A 879 2.58 -10.12 -16.68
N SER A 880 2.51 -10.57 -17.92
CA SER A 880 1.24 -10.97 -18.54
C SER A 880 0.59 -12.13 -17.78
N ALA A 881 1.36 -13.13 -17.36
CA ALA A 881 0.84 -14.24 -16.57
C ALA A 881 0.34 -13.78 -15.20
N LEU A 882 1.06 -12.88 -14.52
CA LEU A 882 0.62 -12.31 -13.24
C LEU A 882 -0.69 -11.52 -13.40
N ILE A 883 -0.80 -10.66 -14.42
CA ILE A 883 -2.04 -9.91 -14.68
C ILE A 883 -3.19 -10.85 -15.06
N ASP A 884 -2.94 -11.92 -15.81
CA ASP A 884 -3.97 -12.89 -16.16
C ASP A 884 -4.59 -13.54 -14.92
N VAL A 885 -3.77 -13.81 -13.89
CA VAL A 885 -4.25 -14.41 -12.64
C VAL A 885 -5.16 -13.47 -11.85
N THR A 886 -5.01 -12.15 -11.99
CA THR A 886 -5.93 -11.18 -11.37
C THR A 886 -7.30 -11.16 -12.03
N LEU A 887 -7.47 -11.86 -13.17
CA LEU A 887 -8.72 -12.01 -13.90
C LEU A 887 -9.40 -13.38 -13.68
N LEU A 888 -8.87 -14.23 -12.80
CA LEU A 888 -9.43 -15.57 -12.57
C LEU A 888 -10.90 -15.54 -12.11
N SER A 889 -11.32 -14.49 -11.40
CA SER A 889 -12.71 -14.31 -10.96
C SER A 889 -13.70 -14.15 -12.11
N LEU A 890 -13.22 -13.86 -13.33
CA LEU A 890 -14.09 -13.76 -14.52
C LEU A 890 -14.53 -15.12 -15.06
N ASN A 891 -13.95 -16.24 -14.58
CA ASN A 891 -14.33 -17.61 -14.98
C ASN A 891 -14.43 -17.80 -16.51
N LEU A 892 -13.41 -17.35 -17.24
CA LEU A 892 -13.38 -17.41 -18.70
C LEU A 892 -13.39 -18.88 -19.18
N LYS A 893 -14.21 -19.15 -20.20
CA LYS A 893 -14.33 -20.46 -20.88
C LYS A 893 -13.79 -20.40 -22.31
N ASP A 894 -14.12 -21.39 -23.12
CA ASP A 894 -13.71 -21.48 -24.53
C ASP A 894 -14.31 -20.36 -25.37
N ILE A 895 -15.54 -19.93 -25.09
CA ILE A 895 -16.21 -18.83 -25.79
C ILE A 895 -16.51 -17.70 -24.80
N ASN A 896 -15.86 -16.55 -24.95
CA ASN A 896 -16.05 -15.40 -24.07
C ASN A 896 -16.65 -14.23 -24.85
N LEU A 897 -17.84 -13.78 -24.46
CA LEU A 897 -18.57 -12.68 -25.08
C LEU A 897 -18.74 -11.56 -24.07
N ILE A 898 -18.83 -10.31 -24.53
CA ILE A 898 -19.02 -9.14 -23.65
C ILE A 898 -20.18 -8.25 -24.10
N ILE A 899 -20.85 -7.61 -23.14
CA ILE A 899 -21.82 -6.52 -23.37
C ILE A 899 -21.47 -5.27 -22.55
N PHE A 900 -21.93 -4.11 -23.04
CA PHE A 900 -21.74 -2.80 -22.39
C PHE A 900 -23.09 -2.12 -22.13
N PRO A 901 -23.86 -2.55 -21.13
CA PRO A 901 -25.14 -1.92 -20.79
C PRO A 901 -24.96 -0.45 -20.41
N ASP A 902 -25.90 0.41 -20.84
CA ASP A 902 -26.01 1.75 -20.28
C ASP A 902 -26.85 1.73 -19.00
N TRP A 903 -26.18 1.66 -17.85
CA TRP A 903 -26.79 1.61 -16.52
C TRP A 903 -27.48 2.91 -16.08
N LEU A 904 -27.38 4.00 -16.86
CA LEU A 904 -28.12 5.24 -16.61
C LEU A 904 -29.58 5.16 -17.08
N GLN A 905 -29.95 4.08 -17.77
CA GLN A 905 -31.31 3.81 -18.21
C GLN A 905 -32.23 3.43 -17.04
N PRO A 906 -33.55 3.61 -17.18
CA PRO A 906 -34.49 3.07 -16.19
C PRO A 906 -34.39 1.54 -16.09
N GLU A 907 -34.48 1.05 -14.85
CA GLU A 907 -34.27 -0.36 -14.47
C GLU A 907 -35.07 -1.36 -15.33
N GLU A 908 -36.30 -1.01 -15.69
CA GLU A 908 -37.18 -1.85 -16.52
C GLU A 908 -36.59 -2.12 -17.92
N PHE A 909 -35.93 -1.14 -18.53
CA PHE A 909 -35.36 -1.29 -19.88
C PHE A 909 -34.11 -2.15 -19.87
N ILE A 910 -33.19 -1.89 -18.94
CA ILE A 910 -31.96 -2.66 -18.82
C ILE A 910 -32.24 -4.11 -18.42
N SER A 911 -33.23 -4.34 -17.54
CA SER A 911 -33.66 -5.69 -17.17
C SER A 911 -34.16 -6.49 -18.37
N LEU A 912 -34.93 -5.85 -19.27
CA LEU A 912 -35.41 -6.49 -20.51
C LEU A 912 -34.25 -6.80 -21.48
N GLU A 913 -33.31 -5.87 -21.65
CA GLU A 913 -32.13 -6.07 -22.51
C GLU A 913 -31.27 -7.24 -22.00
N LEU A 914 -30.96 -7.25 -20.70
CA LEU A 914 -30.19 -8.32 -20.06
C LEU A 914 -30.92 -9.67 -20.15
N ALA A 915 -32.23 -9.70 -19.88
CA ALA A 915 -33.02 -10.93 -19.98
C ALA A 915 -32.97 -11.52 -21.39
N GLN A 916 -33.06 -10.68 -22.43
CA GLN A 916 -33.04 -11.13 -23.81
C GLN A 916 -31.68 -11.71 -24.20
N VAL A 917 -30.58 -11.07 -23.79
CA VAL A 917 -29.22 -11.55 -24.05
C VAL A 917 -28.97 -12.88 -23.35
N ILE A 918 -29.23 -12.93 -22.03
CA ILE A 918 -29.01 -14.11 -21.20
C ILE A 918 -29.81 -15.29 -21.73
N LYS A 919 -31.10 -15.11 -22.03
CA LYS A 919 -31.95 -16.14 -22.62
C LYS A 919 -31.39 -16.68 -23.94
N THR A 920 -30.92 -15.80 -24.82
CA THR A 920 -30.38 -16.20 -26.13
C THR A 920 -29.13 -17.05 -25.97
N LEU A 921 -28.23 -16.70 -25.05
CA LEU A 921 -27.00 -17.45 -24.82
C LEU A 921 -27.22 -18.73 -24.00
N ALA A 922 -28.13 -18.71 -23.03
CA ALA A 922 -28.48 -19.88 -22.22
C ALA A 922 -29.16 -20.98 -23.06
N THR A 923 -29.87 -20.61 -24.13
CA THR A 923 -30.53 -21.57 -25.04
C THR A 923 -29.65 -22.02 -26.22
N HIS A 924 -28.42 -21.51 -26.33
CA HIS A 924 -27.48 -21.88 -27.39
C HIS A 924 -26.87 -23.28 -27.17
N SER A 925 -26.55 -24.02 -28.23
CA SER A 925 -26.03 -25.39 -28.11
C SER A 925 -24.70 -25.50 -27.35
N ASP A 926 -23.87 -24.47 -27.45
CA ASP A 926 -22.56 -24.37 -26.77
C ASP A 926 -22.61 -23.61 -25.43
N SER A 927 -23.79 -23.36 -24.87
CA SER A 927 -23.96 -22.54 -23.67
C SER A 927 -23.06 -22.94 -22.49
N SER A 928 -22.84 -24.25 -22.29
CA SER A 928 -21.99 -24.77 -21.21
C SER A 928 -20.52 -24.32 -21.31
N ASN A 929 -20.07 -23.95 -22.51
CA ASN A 929 -18.70 -23.52 -22.81
C ASN A 929 -18.59 -21.99 -22.98
N MET A 930 -19.65 -21.25 -22.66
CA MET A 930 -19.73 -19.80 -22.81
C MET A 930 -19.61 -19.07 -21.48
N THR A 931 -18.90 -17.94 -21.52
CA THR A 931 -18.88 -16.91 -20.49
C THR A 931 -19.40 -15.60 -21.07
N LEU A 932 -20.46 -15.05 -20.48
CA LEU A 932 -20.96 -13.71 -20.75
C LEU A 932 -20.37 -12.74 -19.73
N LEU A 933 -19.58 -11.80 -20.22
CA LEU A 933 -19.04 -10.69 -19.46
C LEU A 933 -19.97 -9.47 -19.57
N ILE A 934 -20.25 -8.83 -18.44
CA ILE A 934 -21.13 -7.66 -18.38
C ILE A 934 -20.37 -6.50 -17.75
N ASP A 935 -20.08 -5.46 -18.53
CA ASP A 935 -19.42 -4.24 -18.02
C ASP A 935 -20.33 -3.51 -17.03
N THR A 936 -19.79 -3.12 -15.87
CA THR A 936 -20.52 -2.43 -14.80
C THR A 936 -20.13 -0.96 -14.67
N ASN A 937 -19.63 -0.33 -15.73
CA ASN A 937 -19.23 1.06 -15.66
C ASN A 937 -20.47 1.97 -15.49
N ASN A 938 -20.40 2.90 -14.54
CA ASN A 938 -21.51 3.75 -14.05
C ASN A 938 -22.57 3.07 -13.16
N ILE A 939 -22.29 1.91 -12.56
CA ILE A 939 -23.12 1.30 -11.51
C ILE A 939 -22.25 0.66 -10.41
N ALA A 940 -22.76 0.54 -9.19
CA ALA A 940 -22.11 -0.28 -8.16
C ALA A 940 -22.27 -1.77 -8.52
N THR A 941 -21.22 -2.56 -8.30
CA THR A 941 -21.23 -4.00 -8.61
C THR A 941 -22.35 -4.73 -7.86
N GLU A 942 -22.64 -4.33 -6.62
CA GLU A 942 -23.73 -4.89 -5.80
C GLU A 942 -25.11 -4.64 -6.42
N ASP A 943 -25.35 -3.44 -6.94
CA ASP A 943 -26.62 -3.09 -7.60
C ASP A 943 -26.78 -3.86 -8.92
N ALA A 944 -25.69 -4.02 -9.68
CA ALA A 944 -25.68 -4.82 -10.90
C ALA A 944 -25.95 -6.31 -10.61
N ASP A 945 -25.36 -6.87 -9.54
CA ASP A 945 -25.60 -8.25 -9.09
C ASP A 945 -27.05 -8.48 -8.63
N LEU A 946 -27.62 -7.53 -7.88
CA LEU A 946 -29.02 -7.59 -7.46
C LEU A 946 -29.97 -7.61 -8.67
N LEU A 947 -29.70 -6.76 -9.67
CA LEU A 947 -30.50 -6.71 -10.88
C LEU A 947 -30.34 -7.98 -11.72
N LEU A 948 -29.13 -8.50 -11.88
CA LEU A 948 -28.88 -9.78 -12.56
C LEU A 948 -29.56 -10.95 -11.88
N SER A 949 -29.55 -10.97 -10.54
CA SER A 949 -30.26 -11.98 -9.75
C SER A 949 -31.77 -11.91 -10.00
N SER A 950 -32.33 -10.70 -10.05
CA SER A 950 -33.75 -10.47 -10.38
C SER A 950 -34.10 -10.95 -11.79
N VAL A 951 -33.29 -10.60 -12.79
CA VAL A 951 -33.45 -11.04 -14.19
C VAL A 951 -33.39 -12.56 -14.30
N THR A 952 -32.41 -13.18 -13.65
CA THR A 952 -32.20 -14.63 -13.65
C THR A 952 -33.39 -15.37 -13.01
N MET A 953 -33.89 -14.87 -11.87
CA MET A 953 -35.08 -15.41 -11.22
C MET A 953 -36.34 -15.25 -12.07
N SER A 954 -36.50 -14.12 -12.75
CA SER A 954 -37.62 -13.90 -13.67
C SER A 954 -37.61 -14.90 -14.82
N LEU A 955 -36.45 -15.10 -15.47
CA LEU A 955 -36.30 -16.10 -16.54
C LEU A 955 -36.59 -17.53 -16.07
N LEU A 956 -36.17 -17.88 -14.85
CA LEU A 956 -36.50 -19.17 -14.26
C LEU A 956 -38.01 -19.32 -14.00
N MET A 957 -38.67 -18.29 -13.45
CA MET A 957 -40.09 -18.36 -13.07
C MET A 957 -41.06 -18.26 -14.25
N GLU A 958 -40.76 -17.39 -15.23
CA GLU A 958 -41.66 -17.10 -16.35
C GLU A 958 -41.42 -18.00 -17.55
N GLU A 959 -40.18 -18.46 -17.75
CA GLU A 959 -39.76 -19.20 -18.94
C GLU A 959 -39.22 -20.62 -18.66
N ASP A 960 -39.20 -21.05 -17.39
CA ASP A 960 -38.66 -22.36 -16.96
C ASP A 960 -37.21 -22.59 -17.42
N LEU A 961 -36.45 -21.49 -17.52
CA LEU A 961 -35.07 -21.47 -17.98
C LEU A 961 -34.11 -21.44 -16.79
N ASP A 962 -33.49 -22.59 -16.50
CA ASP A 962 -32.44 -22.67 -15.48
C ASP A 962 -31.08 -22.24 -16.07
N ILE A 963 -30.61 -21.07 -15.64
CA ILE A 963 -29.33 -20.48 -16.08
C ILE A 963 -28.16 -21.05 -15.26
N THR A 964 -28.44 -21.67 -14.11
CA THR A 964 -27.38 -22.17 -13.20
C THR A 964 -26.65 -23.39 -13.76
N ASP A 965 -27.26 -24.10 -14.73
CA ASP A 965 -26.70 -25.25 -15.43
C ASP A 965 -26.29 -24.89 -16.88
N GLY A 966 -25.26 -24.06 -17.07
CA GLY A 966 -24.67 -23.87 -18.40
C GLY A 966 -23.83 -22.62 -18.59
N LEU A 967 -24.49 -21.49 -18.79
CA LEU A 967 -23.88 -20.19 -19.12
C LEU A 967 -23.18 -19.60 -17.88
N GLU A 968 -21.89 -19.30 -17.99
CA GLU A 968 -21.21 -18.51 -16.96
C GLU A 968 -21.51 -17.02 -17.19
N ILE A 969 -21.87 -16.28 -16.14
CA ILE A 969 -22.07 -14.84 -16.21
C ILE A 969 -21.16 -14.17 -15.19
N SER A 970 -20.31 -13.26 -15.66
CA SER A 970 -19.36 -12.55 -14.80
C SER A 970 -19.46 -11.05 -15.00
N LEU A 971 -19.55 -10.32 -13.90
CA LEU A 971 -19.48 -8.86 -13.92
C LEU A 971 -18.05 -8.40 -14.13
N VAL A 972 -17.86 -7.52 -15.12
CA VAL A 972 -16.60 -6.85 -15.40
C VAL A 972 -16.65 -5.49 -14.75
N GLY A 973 -15.98 -5.37 -13.61
CA GLY A 973 -15.78 -4.10 -12.92
C GLY A 973 -14.85 -3.14 -13.69
N ASN A 974 -14.40 -2.08 -13.03
CA ASN A 974 -13.44 -1.11 -13.59
C ASN A 974 -12.05 -1.73 -13.78
N LEU A 975 -11.89 -2.61 -14.78
CA LEU A 975 -10.61 -3.17 -15.17
C LEU A 975 -9.67 -2.07 -15.67
N THR A 976 -8.39 -2.24 -15.36
CA THR A 976 -7.33 -1.34 -15.80
C THR A 976 -6.93 -1.54 -17.25
N GLU A 977 -6.21 -0.57 -17.83
CA GLU A 977 -5.70 -0.72 -19.20
C GLU A 977 -4.80 -1.98 -19.36
N ILE A 978 -4.03 -2.34 -18.32
CA ILE A 978 -3.18 -3.53 -18.37
C ILE A 978 -4.00 -4.82 -18.31
N GLN A 979 -5.06 -4.87 -17.50
CA GLN A 979 -5.99 -5.99 -17.47
C GLN A 979 -6.76 -6.12 -18.78
N TRP A 980 -7.23 -5.01 -19.36
CA TRP A 980 -7.87 -5.01 -20.68
C TRP A 980 -6.95 -5.51 -21.78
N LYS A 981 -5.66 -5.16 -21.77
CA LYS A 981 -4.67 -5.69 -22.74
C LYS A 981 -4.55 -7.21 -22.69
N VAL A 982 -4.69 -7.81 -21.51
CA VAL A 982 -4.65 -9.27 -21.32
C VAL A 982 -6.01 -9.91 -21.63
N LEU A 983 -7.11 -9.25 -21.28
CA LEU A 983 -8.47 -9.77 -21.49
C LEU A 983 -8.91 -9.73 -22.96
N LEU A 984 -8.67 -8.63 -23.67
CA LEU A 984 -9.18 -8.41 -25.04
C LEU A 984 -8.87 -9.56 -26.01
N PRO A 985 -7.63 -10.12 -26.07
CA PRO A 985 -7.32 -11.25 -26.94
C PRO A 985 -8.10 -12.54 -26.62
N ARG A 986 -8.71 -12.65 -25.44
CA ARG A 986 -9.51 -13.81 -25.00
C ARG A 986 -11.01 -13.64 -25.30
N LEU A 987 -11.45 -12.44 -25.69
CA LEU A 987 -12.82 -12.14 -26.07
C LEU A 987 -13.07 -12.50 -27.54
N HIS A 988 -14.09 -13.31 -27.77
CA HIS A 988 -14.51 -13.75 -29.10
C HIS A 988 -15.34 -12.69 -29.82
N GLY A 989 -16.07 -11.87 -29.07
CA GLY A 989 -16.69 -10.67 -29.57
C GLY A 989 -17.63 -9.99 -28.58
N ARG A 990 -18.26 -8.92 -29.05
CA ARG A 990 -19.21 -8.11 -28.30
C ARG A 990 -20.62 -8.29 -28.85
N ILE A 991 -21.60 -8.49 -27.98
CA ILE A 991 -23.01 -8.48 -28.38
C ILE A 991 -23.49 -7.03 -28.32
N VAL A 992 -24.08 -6.55 -29.41
CA VAL A 992 -24.57 -5.17 -29.54
C VAL A 992 -25.91 -5.04 -28.84
N LEU A 993 -26.01 -4.17 -27.83
CA LEU A 993 -27.28 -3.80 -27.21
C LEU A 993 -27.95 -2.64 -27.96
N PRO A 994 -29.29 -2.49 -27.87
CA PRO A 994 -29.98 -1.32 -28.40
C PRO A 994 -29.48 -0.01 -27.78
N ASN A 995 -29.16 -0.02 -26.48
CA ASN A 995 -28.65 1.12 -25.73
C ASN A 995 -27.32 0.77 -25.03
N GLU A 996 -26.21 0.96 -25.74
CA GLU A 996 -24.86 0.68 -25.23
C GLU A 996 -24.18 1.89 -24.61
N ASN A 997 -23.43 1.65 -23.54
CA ASN A 997 -22.49 2.61 -22.98
C ASN A 997 -21.28 2.78 -23.91
N LYS A 998 -21.41 3.69 -24.88
CA LYS A 998 -20.35 4.00 -25.86
C LYS A 998 -19.07 4.53 -25.22
N GLN A 999 -19.17 5.20 -24.07
CA GLN A 999 -18.00 5.72 -23.37
C GLN A 999 -17.18 4.57 -22.77
N ALA A 1000 -17.82 3.64 -22.07
CA ALA A 1000 -17.18 2.45 -21.52
C ALA A 1000 -16.54 1.59 -22.62
N LEU A 1001 -17.26 1.40 -23.75
CA LEU A 1001 -16.76 0.68 -24.91
C LEU A 1001 -15.43 1.25 -25.45
N ILE A 1002 -15.39 2.57 -25.66
CA ILE A 1002 -14.19 3.27 -26.16
C ILE A 1002 -13.06 3.21 -25.14
N GLN A 1003 -13.38 3.37 -23.85
CA GLN A 1003 -12.40 3.30 -22.77
C GLN A 1003 -11.74 1.92 -22.68
N ALA A 1004 -12.52 0.85 -22.85
CA ALA A 1004 -12.05 -0.54 -22.90
C ALA A 1004 -11.33 -0.90 -24.22
N LYS A 1005 -11.37 -0.03 -25.25
CA LYS A 1005 -10.89 -0.30 -26.63
C LYS A 1005 -11.55 -1.55 -27.26
N ALA A 1006 -12.74 -1.89 -26.77
CA ALA A 1006 -13.52 -3.04 -27.20
C ALA A 1006 -14.35 -2.77 -28.47
N ASP A 1007 -14.26 -1.55 -29.02
CA ASP A 1007 -14.80 -1.18 -30.34
C ASP A 1007 -14.12 -1.94 -31.48
N THR A 1008 -12.93 -2.50 -31.23
CA THR A 1008 -12.17 -3.34 -32.18
C THR A 1008 -12.63 -4.81 -32.24
N LEU A 1009 -13.48 -5.25 -31.29
CA LEU A 1009 -13.98 -6.62 -31.24
C LEU A 1009 -15.01 -6.89 -32.35
N THR A 1010 -15.12 -8.15 -32.75
CA THR A 1010 -16.19 -8.59 -33.65
C THR A 1010 -17.54 -8.32 -33.00
N SER A 1011 -18.40 -7.56 -33.67
CA SER A 1011 -19.73 -7.20 -33.18
C SER A 1011 -20.78 -8.20 -33.66
N TYR A 1012 -21.60 -8.68 -32.73
CA TYR A 1012 -22.72 -9.58 -33.01
C TYR A 1012 -24.05 -8.92 -32.71
N GLU A 1013 -24.96 -8.93 -33.68
CA GLU A 1013 -26.36 -8.54 -33.45
C GLU A 1013 -27.09 -9.70 -32.80
N LEU A 1014 -27.84 -9.45 -31.71
CA LEU A 1014 -28.48 -10.54 -30.96
C LEU A 1014 -29.38 -11.43 -31.83
N ALA A 1015 -30.08 -10.84 -32.80
CA ALA A 1015 -30.92 -11.56 -33.77
C ALA A 1015 -30.13 -12.53 -34.67
N SER A 1016 -28.87 -12.22 -34.98
CA SER A 1016 -28.00 -13.07 -35.80
C SER A 1016 -27.40 -14.25 -35.04
N PHE A 1017 -27.37 -14.20 -33.70
CA PHE A 1017 -26.79 -15.22 -32.85
C PHE A 1017 -27.66 -16.48 -32.72
N SER A 1018 -28.97 -16.35 -32.90
CA SER A 1018 -29.92 -17.47 -32.94
C SER A 1018 -29.77 -18.42 -34.15
N HIS A 1019 -28.87 -18.11 -35.08
CA HIS A 1019 -28.63 -18.83 -36.34
C HIS A 1019 -27.17 -19.32 -36.51
N LEU A 1020 -26.29 -18.99 -35.58
CA LEU A 1020 -24.95 -19.58 -35.43
C LEU A 1020 -25.06 -20.87 -34.61
#